data_AF-A0A6P7GH85-F1
#
_entry.id   AF-A0A6P7GH85-F1
#
_cell.length_a   1.000
_cell.length_b   1.000
_cell.length_c   1.000
_cell.angle_alpha   90.00
_cell.angle_beta   90.00
_cell.angle_gamma   90.00
#
_symmetry.space_group_name_H-M   'P 1'
#
loop_
_entity.id
_entity.type
_entity.pdbx_description
1 polymer ?
#
loop_
_entity_poly.entity_id
_entity_poly.type
_entity_poly.pdbx_seq_one_letter_code
_entity_poly.pdbx_strand_id
1 'polypeptide(L)'
;MIYYIWRLFYRNGGTSASPLIGKFCGTTIPKQIVSHANKLYLFFKSDLSRVGHGFRISWSSTATGCGGLLTSPTGSLISPHYPEPYARNTECIWKIVTSAGSRIQAVFSDINLEKHMQCLADYVQLFDGLTLNTPSLGKFCYEAPEPIKSSSNQMLVKFRSDVAFQGRGFQLHYTTVCHNTVKGFRGIIESPNFPNNFPQDQDCLWEIQVSDKNKINITFSHFELERSLSNPSANSSCLYDFVEISYAEMNDDFEEKTDYTSYGKYCGSQNPGHLSLNSDHVQVRFVSDKLLLGTGFRLEWEIFGCGGILKKNSGTITSPNYPYSYPPSVICEWRIEVDFGQSIEIEFHEIDVEKDTSCDFDSVSVYNGIDDTYNLLATICRQKRTSIISSTGNYMFVKFKSDYSYHGKGFTANYTTVPTKCGGRFTASEGYLYSPNYPKNYNKNETCEYFIDIDEGHVIEFVFEDVDLFKSDNCSKNYVKIHDGPSAAYPVLQTACGSDTPNGTITSSYNNVFIEFRSHSFFTTKGFKLKYYKSCGSKITTSGNGIIGVHHDEFSDNTQTCTWTIISSDPSKHIHLTVTQLQGVYYCVPEDAPLEVRNGQTTDSPLLGQYCGPKIPPKMTSDGSALTIHIKSQLTFFATYSVYDSHCGGTLEAVEGYFSTPEYPKKYPSDIKCEWTLKIAEGNHVTLNFMDFSLLSSENCNTDFLEIR
;
A
#
# COMPACT_ATOMS: atom_id res chain seq x y z
N MET A 1 42.24 14.49 39.47
CA MET A 1 43.41 14.36 38.56
C MET A 1 43.20 15.39 37.46
N ILE A 2 44.04 16.44 37.39
CA ILE A 2 43.83 17.58 36.48
C ILE A 2 44.26 17.16 35.06
N TYR A 3 43.34 17.20 34.09
CA TYR A 3 43.64 16.86 32.70
C TYR A 3 44.43 18.00 32.02
N TYR A 4 45.60 17.66 31.48
CA TYR A 4 46.52 18.56 30.78
C TYR A 4 46.12 18.68 29.29
N ILE A 5 46.06 19.88 28.72
CA ILE A 5 45.41 20.12 27.42
C ILE A 5 46.37 20.70 26.37
N TRP A 6 46.88 19.85 25.47
CA TRP A 6 47.53 20.23 24.21
C TRP A 6 46.49 20.20 23.08
N ARG A 7 46.41 21.22 22.22
CA ARG A 7 45.42 21.25 21.11
C ARG A 7 46.06 21.59 19.78
N LEU A 8 45.83 20.73 18.79
CA LEU A 8 46.13 20.99 17.38
C LEU A 8 44.84 21.23 16.60
N PHE A 9 44.77 22.31 15.85
CA PHE A 9 43.62 22.72 15.06
C PHE A 9 43.92 22.54 13.57
N TYR A 10 43.05 21.83 12.87
CA TYR A 10 43.10 21.69 11.40
C TYR A 10 41.96 22.50 10.80
N ARG A 11 42.26 23.39 9.85
CA ARG A 11 41.26 24.20 9.16
C ARG A 11 41.34 24.02 7.65
N ASN A 12 40.19 23.89 7.00
CA ASN A 12 40.01 23.68 5.57
C ASN A 12 40.11 25.02 4.81
N GLY A 13 41.33 25.47 4.58
CA GLY A 13 41.66 26.75 3.93
C GLY A 13 43.00 27.28 4.42
N GLY A 14 43.47 28.40 3.86
CA GLY A 14 44.83 28.91 4.13
C GLY A 14 44.98 29.85 5.33
N THR A 15 43.91 30.16 6.05
CA THR A 15 43.88 31.23 7.05
C THR A 15 43.31 30.79 8.39
N SER A 16 43.56 31.56 9.46
CA SER A 16 42.94 31.35 10.77
C SER A 16 41.42 31.45 10.76
N ALA A 17 40.85 32.16 9.78
CA ALA A 17 39.41 32.28 9.54
C ALA A 17 38.80 31.08 8.78
N SER A 18 39.61 30.17 8.26
CA SER A 18 39.13 29.04 7.46
C SER A 18 38.31 28.03 8.31
N PRO A 19 37.33 27.33 7.73
CA PRO A 19 36.51 26.34 8.44
C PRO A 19 37.30 25.31 9.23
N LEU A 20 36.91 24.98 10.47
CA LEU A 20 37.60 23.99 11.29
C LEU A 20 37.23 22.57 10.86
N ILE A 21 38.24 21.76 10.51
CA ILE A 21 38.12 20.31 10.26
C ILE A 21 38.04 19.56 11.59
N GLY A 22 38.87 19.93 12.57
CA GLY A 22 38.86 19.28 13.89
C GLY A 22 39.88 19.87 14.86
N LYS A 23 39.69 19.56 16.16
CA LYS A 23 40.65 19.81 17.23
C LYS A 23 41.11 18.46 17.78
N PHE A 24 42.41 18.22 17.83
CA PHE A 24 42.98 16.95 18.27
C PHE A 24 43.87 17.16 19.49
N CYS A 25 43.77 16.25 20.46
CA CYS A 25 44.57 16.16 21.66
C CYS A 25 44.89 14.68 21.96
N GLY A 26 45.92 14.42 22.76
CA GLY A 26 46.31 13.04 23.12
C GLY A 26 47.10 12.32 22.02
N THR A 27 47.00 10.99 21.99
CA THR A 27 47.74 10.10 21.07
C THR A 27 46.89 9.55 19.92
N THR A 28 45.57 9.72 19.99
CA THR A 28 44.60 9.24 18.99
C THR A 28 44.26 10.35 18.00
N ILE A 29 44.62 10.15 16.73
CA ILE A 29 44.33 11.06 15.61
C ILE A 29 43.97 10.21 14.38
N PRO A 30 43.07 10.68 13.48
CA PRO A 30 42.82 10.00 12.22
C PRO A 30 44.13 9.78 11.44
N LYS A 31 44.31 8.57 10.90
CA LYS A 31 45.54 8.19 10.16
C LYS A 31 45.79 9.06 8.93
N GLN A 32 44.74 9.67 8.39
CA GLN A 32 44.81 10.58 7.25
C GLN A 32 43.75 11.67 7.40
N ILE A 33 44.13 12.92 7.12
CA ILE A 33 43.23 14.07 7.05
C ILE A 33 43.33 14.63 5.63
N VAL A 34 42.22 14.61 4.90
CA VAL A 34 42.15 15.12 3.52
C VAL A 34 41.70 16.57 3.56
N SER A 35 42.40 17.48 2.88
CA SER A 35 41.91 18.84 2.70
C SER A 35 40.78 18.84 1.68
N HIS A 36 39.69 19.53 1.99
CA HIS A 36 38.60 19.74 1.03
C HIS A 36 38.82 20.99 0.16
N ALA A 37 40.02 21.59 0.26
CA ALA A 37 40.53 22.71 -0.51
C ALA A 37 42.02 22.48 -0.83
N ASN A 38 42.64 23.39 -1.59
CA ASN A 38 44.06 23.36 -1.93
C ASN A 38 44.99 23.93 -0.84
N LYS A 39 44.44 24.34 0.31
CA LYS A 39 45.18 24.89 1.45
C LYS A 39 44.61 24.33 2.75
N LEU A 40 45.49 24.10 3.73
CA LEU A 40 45.14 23.62 5.06
C LEU A 40 45.88 24.49 6.09
N TYR A 41 45.13 25.09 7.02
CA TYR A 41 45.70 25.94 8.07
C TYR A 41 45.84 25.11 9.34
N LEU A 42 47.08 24.97 9.78
CA LEU A 42 47.48 24.19 10.95
C LEU A 42 47.86 25.16 12.06
N PHE A 43 47.21 25.04 13.22
CA PHE A 43 47.53 25.86 14.38
C PHE A 43 47.75 24.98 15.59
N PHE A 44 48.96 25.03 16.16
CA PHE A 44 49.32 24.32 17.38
C PHE A 44 49.35 25.30 18.55
N LYS A 45 48.67 24.95 19.65
CA LYS A 45 48.71 25.70 20.90
C LYS A 45 49.07 24.79 22.07
N SER A 46 50.16 25.13 22.74
CA SER A 46 50.57 24.59 24.05
C SER A 46 50.23 25.55 25.19
N ASP A 47 50.24 25.03 26.42
CA ASP A 47 50.16 25.82 27.65
C ASP A 47 51.53 25.89 28.35
N LEU A 48 51.58 26.47 29.56
CA LEU A 48 52.79 26.60 30.38
C LEU A 48 53.15 25.29 31.15
N SER A 49 52.53 24.16 30.83
CA SER A 49 52.67 22.88 31.56
C SER A 49 53.63 21.87 30.89
N ARG A 50 53.53 20.57 31.24
CA ARG A 50 54.48 19.49 30.87
C ARG A 50 54.50 19.14 29.37
N VAL A 51 55.61 19.35 28.68
CA VAL A 51 55.76 19.03 27.24
C VAL A 51 55.71 17.53 26.89
N GLY A 52 55.24 17.19 25.69
CA GLY A 52 55.30 15.84 25.08
C GLY A 52 56.29 15.76 23.90
N HIS A 53 56.37 14.60 23.22
CA HIS A 53 57.32 14.37 22.10
C HIS A 53 56.99 15.11 20.78
N GLY A 54 55.91 15.90 20.74
CA GLY A 54 55.49 16.63 19.54
C GLY A 54 54.79 15.75 18.49
N PHE A 55 54.77 16.21 17.23
CA PHE A 55 54.14 15.50 16.11
C PHE A 55 54.99 15.60 14.83
N ARG A 56 54.89 14.59 13.96
CA ARG A 56 55.47 14.58 12.62
C ARG A 56 54.34 14.38 11.61
N ILE A 57 54.22 15.29 10.65
CA ILE A 57 53.16 15.26 9.63
C ILE A 57 53.84 15.16 8.25
N SER A 58 53.40 14.22 7.43
CA SER A 58 53.73 14.13 6.01
C SER A 58 52.48 14.46 5.19
N TRP A 59 52.60 15.28 4.15
CA TRP A 59 51.52 15.60 3.22
C TRP A 59 51.90 15.18 1.80
N SER A 60 50.90 14.87 0.97
CA SER A 60 51.06 14.60 -0.46
C SER A 60 49.95 15.31 -1.23
N SER A 61 50.24 15.81 -2.44
CA SER A 61 49.26 16.47 -3.30
C SER A 61 48.63 15.46 -4.25
N THR A 62 47.31 15.32 -4.22
CA THR A 62 46.54 14.61 -5.26
C THR A 62 46.08 15.60 -6.33
N ALA A 63 46.35 15.31 -7.61
CA ALA A 63 46.11 16.22 -8.74
C ALA A 63 44.63 16.43 -9.11
N THR A 64 43.71 15.66 -8.54
CA THR A 64 42.28 15.70 -8.86
C THR A 64 41.43 15.49 -7.60
N GLY A 65 40.58 16.46 -7.27
CA GLY A 65 39.44 16.26 -6.36
C GLY A 65 39.30 17.33 -5.27
N CYS A 66 38.14 17.99 -5.26
CA CYS A 66 37.55 18.66 -4.11
C CYS A 66 36.30 17.86 -3.70
N GLY A 67 35.99 17.80 -2.41
CA GLY A 67 34.97 16.89 -1.91
C GLY A 67 35.47 16.02 -0.76
N GLY A 68 34.65 15.08 -0.32
CA GLY A 68 35.00 14.14 0.75
C GLY A 68 33.81 13.72 1.60
N LEU A 69 34.06 12.81 2.56
CA LEU A 69 33.08 12.40 3.56
C LEU A 69 33.27 13.23 4.83
N LEU A 70 32.18 13.80 5.33
CA LEU A 70 32.11 14.64 6.52
C LEU A 70 31.22 13.95 7.54
N THR A 71 31.78 13.64 8.70
CA THR A 71 31.08 12.90 9.77
C THR A 71 30.90 13.67 11.07
N SER A 72 31.42 14.90 11.14
CA SER A 72 31.31 15.74 12.33
C SER A 72 29.88 16.29 12.48
N PRO A 73 29.40 16.53 13.72
CA PRO A 73 28.04 17.00 13.95
C PRO A 73 27.80 18.43 13.42
N THR A 74 28.86 19.23 13.28
CA THR A 74 28.82 20.54 12.63
C THR A 74 30.04 20.71 11.75
N GLY A 75 29.92 21.52 10.70
CA GLY A 75 31.05 21.85 9.85
C GLY A 75 30.73 22.93 8.83
N SER A 76 31.74 23.39 8.09
CA SER A 76 31.53 24.29 6.97
C SER A 76 32.30 23.85 5.73
N LEU A 77 31.65 24.04 4.61
CA LEU A 77 32.08 23.77 3.26
C LEU A 77 32.38 25.10 2.57
N ILE A 78 33.47 25.14 1.82
CA ILE A 78 33.80 26.30 0.99
C ILE A 78 34.16 25.82 -0.42
N SER A 79 33.88 26.64 -1.42
CA SER A 79 34.39 26.39 -2.77
C SER A 79 35.92 26.43 -2.80
N PRO A 80 36.57 25.73 -3.74
CA PRO A 80 38.01 25.87 -3.95
C PRO A 80 38.40 27.33 -4.14
N HIS A 81 39.54 27.74 -3.56
CA HIS A 81 40.07 29.11 -3.58
C HIS A 81 39.30 30.18 -2.79
N TYR A 82 38.14 29.89 -2.21
CA TYR A 82 37.37 30.87 -1.43
C TYR A 82 38.24 31.62 -0.39
N PRO A 83 38.15 32.97 -0.30
CA PRO A 83 37.21 33.86 -0.98
C PRO A 83 37.63 34.33 -2.38
N GLU A 84 38.76 33.84 -2.90
CA GLU A 84 39.19 34.09 -4.28
C GLU A 84 38.33 33.30 -5.27
N PRO A 85 38.29 33.71 -6.55
CA PRO A 85 37.43 33.08 -7.53
C PRO A 85 37.68 31.57 -7.68
N TYR A 86 36.61 30.78 -7.66
CA TYR A 86 36.69 29.33 -7.83
C TYR A 86 37.19 28.96 -9.23
N ALA A 87 37.81 27.79 -9.38
CA ALA A 87 38.33 27.35 -10.67
C ALA A 87 37.19 27.02 -11.67
N ARG A 88 37.43 27.30 -12.96
CA ARG A 88 36.54 26.93 -14.07
C ARG A 88 36.54 25.41 -14.26
N ASN A 89 35.44 24.88 -14.79
CA ASN A 89 35.24 23.47 -15.10
C ASN A 89 35.53 22.55 -13.89
N THR A 90 35.10 22.99 -12.71
CA THR A 90 35.31 22.28 -11.44
C THR A 90 34.08 21.47 -11.08
N GLU A 91 34.29 20.27 -10.58
CA GLU A 91 33.24 19.48 -9.95
C GLU A 91 33.71 18.99 -8.57
N CYS A 92 32.93 19.30 -7.54
CA CYS A 92 33.17 18.85 -6.17
C CYS A 92 31.96 18.10 -5.63
N ILE A 93 32.19 17.02 -4.88
CA ILE A 93 31.13 16.25 -4.22
C ILE A 93 31.49 16.03 -2.76
N TRP A 94 30.70 16.60 -1.85
CA TRP A 94 30.79 16.33 -0.42
C TRP A 94 29.63 15.45 0.03
N LYS A 95 29.94 14.47 0.85
CA LYS A 95 28.99 13.56 1.49
C LYS A 95 28.99 13.88 2.98
N ILE A 96 27.86 14.29 3.53
CA ILE A 96 27.69 14.58 4.95
C ILE A 96 26.87 13.43 5.55
N VAL A 97 27.40 12.81 6.59
CA VAL A 97 26.74 11.73 7.34
C VAL A 97 26.84 12.08 8.82
N THR A 98 25.70 12.26 9.49
CA THR A 98 25.67 12.48 10.95
C THR A 98 25.09 11.28 11.69
N SER A 99 24.99 11.36 13.02
CA SER A 99 24.41 10.33 13.89
C SER A 99 23.01 9.91 13.44
N ALA A 100 22.73 8.60 13.47
CA ALA A 100 21.42 8.05 13.11
C ALA A 100 20.29 8.62 13.99
N GLY A 101 19.09 8.74 13.40
CA GLY A 101 17.94 9.38 14.04
C GLY A 101 17.96 10.92 13.99
N SER A 102 19.08 11.54 13.63
CA SER A 102 19.21 12.99 13.47
C SER A 102 19.12 13.43 12.00
N ARG A 103 18.91 14.72 11.77
CA ARG A 103 18.86 15.33 10.43
C ARG A 103 20.00 16.32 10.25
N ILE A 104 20.28 16.69 9.00
CA ILE A 104 21.29 17.68 8.64
C ILE A 104 20.57 18.95 8.21
N GLN A 105 20.93 20.07 8.84
CA GLN A 105 20.53 21.40 8.42
C GLN A 105 21.71 22.10 7.78
N ALA A 106 21.50 22.70 6.60
CA ALA A 106 22.52 23.42 5.86
C ALA A 106 22.08 24.87 5.58
N VAL A 107 22.98 25.82 5.77
CA VAL A 107 22.75 27.26 5.62
C VAL A 107 23.92 27.88 4.85
N PHE A 108 23.61 28.55 3.74
CA PHE A 108 24.61 29.31 3.01
C PHE A 108 24.92 30.60 3.78
N SER A 109 26.17 30.75 4.23
CA SER A 109 26.67 32.00 4.81
C SER A 109 27.08 32.99 3.73
N ASP A 110 27.55 32.49 2.58
CA ASP A 110 27.90 33.27 1.40
C ASP A 110 27.69 32.40 0.16
N ILE A 111 27.16 32.99 -0.92
CA ILE A 111 27.04 32.34 -2.21
C ILE A 111 27.14 33.40 -3.32
N ASN A 112 28.16 33.28 -4.13
CA ASN A 112 28.46 34.18 -5.24
C ASN A 112 29.02 33.35 -6.40
N LEU A 113 28.11 32.80 -7.21
CA LEU A 113 28.41 32.05 -8.42
C LEU A 113 27.90 32.81 -9.66
N GLU A 114 28.16 32.29 -10.85
CA GLU A 114 27.57 32.83 -12.08
C GLU A 114 26.03 32.85 -11.99
N LYS A 115 25.45 34.04 -12.13
CA LYS A 115 24.00 34.24 -11.98
C LYS A 115 23.27 33.79 -13.24
N HIS A 116 22.44 32.76 -13.11
CA HIS A 116 21.56 32.27 -14.17
C HIS A 116 20.17 31.95 -13.63
N MET A 117 19.10 32.24 -14.38
CA MET A 117 17.71 32.08 -13.93
C MET A 117 17.37 30.68 -13.42
N GLN A 118 17.93 29.64 -14.05
CA GLN A 118 17.78 28.24 -13.67
C GLN A 118 19.07 27.61 -13.08
N CYS A 119 20.08 28.43 -12.75
CA CYS A 119 21.39 27.98 -12.28
C CYS A 119 21.99 26.84 -13.14
N LEU A 120 22.05 27.00 -14.47
CA LEU A 120 22.47 25.94 -15.40
C LEU A 120 23.99 25.86 -15.58
N ALA A 121 24.67 27.00 -15.48
CA ALA A 121 26.12 27.13 -15.55
C ALA A 121 26.75 26.70 -14.22
N ASP A 122 27.00 27.66 -13.33
CA ASP A 122 27.62 27.41 -12.03
C ASP A 122 26.57 27.23 -10.93
N TYR A 123 26.67 26.17 -10.15
CA TYR A 123 25.69 25.89 -9.11
C TYR A 123 26.22 24.98 -7.99
N VAL A 124 25.58 25.13 -6.82
CA VAL A 124 25.61 24.15 -5.73
C VAL A 124 24.25 23.46 -5.67
N GLN A 125 24.22 22.13 -5.71
CA GLN A 125 23.01 21.34 -5.58
C GLN A 125 23.11 20.42 -4.37
N LEU A 126 22.07 20.41 -3.54
CA LEU A 126 21.97 19.56 -2.36
C LEU A 126 21.01 18.40 -2.68
N PHE A 127 21.34 17.20 -2.23
CA PHE A 127 20.54 15.99 -2.40
C PHE A 127 20.26 15.33 -1.06
N ASP A 128 19.06 14.78 -0.93
CA ASP A 128 18.54 14.14 0.28
C ASP A 128 19.00 12.68 0.39
N GLY A 129 20.31 12.49 0.48
CA GLY A 129 20.97 11.19 0.56
C GLY A 129 22.43 11.24 0.10
N LEU A 130 23.05 10.09 -0.19
CA LEU A 130 24.48 10.00 -0.54
C LEU A 130 24.78 9.79 -2.03
N THR A 131 23.76 9.84 -2.90
CA THR A 131 23.92 9.60 -4.34
C THR A 131 23.30 10.73 -5.15
N LEU A 132 23.62 10.81 -6.44
CA LEU A 132 23.03 11.81 -7.34
C LEU A 132 21.61 11.46 -7.79
N ASN A 133 21.13 10.25 -7.46
CA ASN A 133 19.80 9.76 -7.84
C ASN A 133 18.74 10.04 -6.75
N THR A 134 19.16 10.44 -5.55
CA THR A 134 18.24 10.80 -4.46
C THR A 134 17.57 12.15 -4.74
N PRO A 135 16.41 12.45 -4.13
CA PRO A 135 15.70 13.71 -4.35
C PRO A 135 16.60 14.94 -4.13
N SER A 136 16.47 15.94 -5.01
CA SER A 136 17.21 17.20 -4.89
C SER A 136 16.52 18.11 -3.87
N LEU A 137 17.25 18.56 -2.85
CA LEU A 137 16.81 19.55 -1.86
C LEU A 137 16.87 20.99 -2.42
N GLY A 138 17.56 21.20 -3.54
CA GLY A 138 17.56 22.45 -4.27
C GLY A 138 18.87 22.70 -5.01
N LYS A 139 18.82 23.61 -5.99
CA LYS A 139 19.94 24.01 -6.85
C LYS A 139 20.11 25.53 -6.78
N PHE A 140 21.30 25.98 -6.40
CA PHE A 140 21.54 27.36 -5.98
C PHE A 140 22.76 27.97 -6.67
N CYS A 141 22.66 29.23 -7.07
CA CYS A 141 23.75 30.00 -7.67
C CYS A 141 23.82 31.48 -7.23
N TYR A 142 22.79 32.00 -6.55
CA TYR A 142 22.75 33.39 -6.12
C TYR A 142 22.04 33.60 -4.78
N GLU A 143 20.80 33.13 -4.63
CA GLU A 143 20.06 33.18 -3.36
C GLU A 143 19.65 31.76 -2.95
N ALA A 144 19.85 31.44 -1.68
CA ALA A 144 19.39 30.20 -1.06
C ALA A 144 18.41 30.56 0.08
N PRO A 145 17.25 29.90 0.18
CA PRO A 145 16.26 30.17 1.22
C PRO A 145 16.73 29.74 2.62
N GLU A 146 15.94 30.12 3.64
CA GLU A 146 15.94 29.66 5.05
C GLU A 146 16.24 28.14 5.19
N PRO A 147 16.78 27.68 6.34
CA PRO A 147 17.64 26.50 6.45
C PRO A 147 17.16 25.27 5.68
N ILE A 148 18.05 24.72 4.83
CA ILE A 148 17.78 23.52 4.04
C ILE A 148 17.97 22.29 4.93
N LYS A 149 16.93 21.49 5.13
CA LYS A 149 16.95 20.31 5.99
C LYS A 149 16.86 19.03 5.17
N SER A 150 17.67 18.02 5.49
CA SER A 150 17.50 16.65 4.97
C SER A 150 16.34 15.93 5.67
N SER A 151 15.83 14.86 5.06
CA SER A 151 14.87 13.94 5.69
C SER A 151 15.56 12.93 6.61
N SER A 152 16.84 12.65 6.37
CA SER A 152 17.65 11.64 7.08
C SER A 152 18.96 12.21 7.63
N ASN A 153 19.80 11.35 8.20
CA ASN A 153 21.15 11.70 8.66
C ASN A 153 22.19 11.82 7.53
N GLN A 154 21.76 11.88 6.27
CA GLN A 154 22.62 11.88 5.09
C GLN A 154 22.28 13.03 4.14
N MET A 155 23.30 13.68 3.59
CA MET A 155 23.14 14.76 2.60
C MET A 155 24.35 14.78 1.66
N LEU A 156 24.11 14.96 0.36
CA LEU A 156 25.17 15.13 -0.64
C LEU A 156 25.12 16.56 -1.19
N VAL A 157 26.28 17.21 -1.20
CA VAL A 157 26.46 18.56 -1.75
C VAL A 157 27.32 18.44 -3.00
N LYS A 158 26.79 18.85 -4.15
CA LYS A 158 27.49 18.90 -5.43
C LYS A 158 27.72 20.33 -5.84
N PHE A 159 28.97 20.73 -6.06
CA PHE A 159 29.31 21.99 -6.73
C PHE A 159 29.79 21.69 -8.14
N ARG A 160 29.30 22.45 -9.12
CA ARG A 160 29.76 22.39 -10.51
C ARG A 160 29.96 23.81 -11.04
N SER A 161 31.08 24.04 -11.72
CA SER A 161 31.31 25.23 -12.54
C SER A 161 31.56 24.86 -14.01
N ASP A 162 31.27 25.80 -14.91
CA ASP A 162 31.52 25.66 -16.34
C ASP A 162 32.81 26.40 -16.77
N VAL A 163 33.00 26.60 -18.08
CA VAL A 163 34.21 27.23 -18.64
C VAL A 163 34.18 28.76 -18.61
N ALA A 164 33.03 29.39 -18.38
CA ALA A 164 32.77 30.82 -18.45
C ALA A 164 32.45 31.41 -17.07
N PHE A 165 32.78 32.70 -16.87
CA PHE A 165 32.60 33.47 -15.62
C PHE A 165 33.05 32.81 -14.29
N GLN A 166 33.39 33.63 -13.28
CA GLN A 166 33.78 33.14 -11.96
C GLN A 166 33.31 34.16 -10.94
N GLY A 167 32.62 33.70 -9.89
CA GLY A 167 32.35 34.48 -8.69
C GLY A 167 33.35 34.15 -7.58
N ARG A 168 33.17 34.77 -6.40
CA ARG A 168 34.00 34.49 -5.21
C ARG A 168 33.78 33.10 -4.62
N GLY A 169 32.70 32.42 -5.04
CA GLY A 169 32.38 31.08 -4.59
C GLY A 169 31.33 31.04 -3.49
N PHE A 170 31.39 30.05 -2.61
CA PHE A 170 30.39 29.88 -1.56
C PHE A 170 30.99 29.42 -0.23
N GLN A 171 30.28 29.71 0.85
CA GLN A 171 30.48 29.15 2.17
C GLN A 171 29.14 28.59 2.68
N LEU A 172 29.09 27.27 2.90
CA LEU A 172 27.91 26.54 3.38
C LEU A 172 28.23 25.96 4.76
N HIS A 173 27.46 26.33 5.77
CA HIS A 173 27.56 25.75 7.11
C HIS A 173 26.51 24.65 7.27
N TYR A 174 26.86 23.53 7.88
CA TYR A 174 25.91 22.49 8.23
C TYR A 174 25.98 22.16 9.73
N THR A 175 24.83 21.80 10.28
CA THR A 175 24.66 21.40 11.67
C THR A 175 23.74 20.18 11.76
N THR A 176 23.99 19.35 12.77
CA THR A 176 23.11 18.23 13.12
C THR A 176 21.94 18.76 13.92
N VAL A 177 20.74 18.42 13.47
CA VAL A 177 19.49 18.67 14.19
C VAL A 177 19.09 17.36 14.85
N CYS A 178 19.11 17.33 16.18
CA CYS A 178 18.75 16.16 16.99
C CYS A 178 17.37 16.30 17.67
N HIS A 179 16.54 17.25 17.20
CA HIS A 179 15.15 17.40 17.57
C HIS A 179 14.27 16.96 16.40
N ASN A 180 13.84 15.69 16.36
CA ASN A 180 13.09 15.14 15.22
C ASN A 180 12.12 14.03 15.62
N THR A 181 11.07 13.87 14.82
CA THR A 181 10.23 12.67 14.84
C THR A 181 10.81 11.62 13.88
N VAL A 182 11.03 10.41 14.39
CA VAL A 182 11.43 9.22 13.64
C VAL A 182 10.22 8.29 13.49
N LYS A 183 9.97 7.86 12.26
CA LYS A 183 8.82 7.01 11.89
C LYS A 183 9.29 5.75 11.17
N GLY A 184 8.50 4.69 11.23
CA GLY A 184 8.73 3.44 10.50
C GLY A 184 8.59 2.20 11.38
N PHE A 185 9.07 1.06 10.88
CA PHE A 185 8.94 -0.24 11.56
C PHE A 185 10.06 -0.54 12.55
N ARG A 186 11.22 0.08 12.32
CA ARG A 186 12.42 -0.02 13.13
C ARG A 186 13.36 1.12 12.77
N GLY A 187 14.27 1.45 13.68
CA GLY A 187 15.25 2.48 13.44
C GLY A 187 16.37 2.47 14.45
N ILE A 188 17.28 3.42 14.27
CA ILE A 188 18.46 3.59 15.10
C ILE A 188 18.51 5.06 15.52
N ILE A 189 18.76 5.32 16.80
CA ILE A 189 19.06 6.65 17.33
C ILE A 189 20.45 6.58 17.98
N GLU A 190 21.30 7.54 17.60
CA GLU A 190 22.65 7.68 18.12
C GLU A 190 22.83 9.06 18.74
N SER A 191 23.58 9.12 19.84
CA SER A 191 24.05 10.40 20.37
C SER A 191 24.87 11.15 19.31
N PRO A 192 24.85 12.49 19.30
CA PRO A 192 25.62 13.26 18.33
C PRO A 192 27.10 12.87 18.34
N ASN A 193 27.70 12.69 17.16
CA ASN A 193 29.12 12.33 16.94
C ASN A 193 29.52 10.87 17.28
N PHE A 194 28.58 10.00 17.68
CA PHE A 194 28.83 8.57 17.88
C PHE A 194 29.53 7.94 16.66
N PRO A 195 30.54 7.05 16.82
CA PRO A 195 31.04 6.46 18.07
C PRO A 195 32.11 7.31 18.79
N ASN A 196 32.38 8.52 18.32
CA ASN A 196 33.27 9.44 19.01
C ASN A 196 32.52 10.17 20.14
N ASN A 197 33.28 10.87 20.98
CA ASN A 197 32.71 11.60 22.09
C ASN A 197 31.66 12.62 21.65
N PHE A 198 30.53 12.64 22.34
CA PHE A 198 29.47 13.61 22.06
C PHE A 198 29.92 15.05 22.38
N PRO A 199 29.33 16.08 21.73
CA PRO A 199 29.58 17.48 22.06
C PRO A 199 29.05 17.83 23.46
N GLN A 200 29.58 18.88 24.07
CA GLN A 200 29.10 19.39 25.36
C GLN A 200 27.79 20.19 25.21
N ASP A 201 27.02 20.32 26.30
CA ASP A 201 25.85 21.21 26.41
C ASP A 201 24.76 20.90 25.36
N GLN A 202 24.47 19.61 25.16
CA GLN A 202 23.43 19.15 24.24
C GLN A 202 22.10 18.93 24.96
N ASP A 203 21.00 19.30 24.30
CA ASP A 203 19.64 18.87 24.61
C ASP A 203 19.03 18.37 23.30
N CYS A 204 18.84 17.06 23.20
CA CYS A 204 18.34 16.38 22.00
C CYS A 204 17.05 15.64 22.35
N LEU A 205 16.07 15.68 21.45
CA LEU A 205 14.78 15.04 21.63
C LEU A 205 14.38 14.31 20.36
N TRP A 206 14.31 12.99 20.43
CA TRP A 206 13.76 12.18 19.36
C TRP A 206 12.39 11.66 19.77
N GLU A 207 11.41 11.83 18.90
CA GLU A 207 10.08 11.24 19.08
C GLU A 207 9.92 10.05 18.12
N ILE A 208 9.84 8.86 18.67
CA ILE A 208 9.52 7.64 17.92
C ILE A 208 8.00 7.56 17.83
N GLN A 209 7.49 7.62 16.61
CA GLN A 209 6.07 7.42 16.31
C GLN A 209 5.91 6.20 15.39
N VAL A 210 5.16 5.21 15.87
CA VAL A 210 4.81 4.00 15.11
C VAL A 210 3.33 4.01 14.77
N SER A 211 2.88 3.07 13.92
CA SER A 211 1.47 2.97 13.52
C SER A 211 0.59 2.74 14.76
N ASP A 212 -0.57 3.39 14.81
CA ASP A 212 -1.41 3.51 16.01
C ASP A 212 -1.66 2.18 16.72
N LYS A 213 -1.60 2.23 18.07
CA LYS A 213 -1.76 1.09 18.99
C LYS A 213 -0.72 -0.04 18.85
N ASN A 214 0.31 0.11 18.02
CA ASN A 214 1.50 -0.74 18.15
C ASN A 214 2.35 -0.30 19.35
N LYS A 215 3.13 -1.24 19.89
CA LYS A 215 4.05 -1.00 21.00
C LYS A 215 5.46 -0.79 20.46
N ILE A 216 6.34 -0.22 21.26
CA ILE A 216 7.73 0.03 20.86
C ILE A 216 8.66 -0.74 21.79
N ASN A 217 9.55 -1.54 21.20
CA ASN A 217 10.68 -2.12 21.91
C ASN A 217 11.93 -1.30 21.62
N ILE A 218 12.72 -1.01 22.64
CA ILE A 218 14.01 -0.32 22.56
C ILE A 218 15.09 -1.22 23.12
N THR A 219 16.22 -1.33 22.42
CA THR A 219 17.41 -2.03 22.90
C THR A 219 18.62 -1.12 22.74
N PHE A 220 19.45 -1.01 23.78
CA PHE A 220 20.71 -0.29 23.71
C PHE A 220 21.85 -1.25 23.32
N SER A 221 22.40 -1.08 22.12
CA SER A 221 23.62 -1.79 21.71
C SER A 221 24.89 -1.17 22.30
N HIS A 222 24.88 0.13 22.60
CA HIS A 222 25.99 0.83 23.26
C HIS A 222 25.48 1.91 24.22
N PHE A 223 26.10 2.04 25.39
CA PHE A 223 25.74 3.05 26.39
C PHE A 223 26.92 3.42 27.30
N GLU A 224 27.41 4.65 27.19
CA GLU A 224 28.48 5.19 28.03
C GLU A 224 28.34 6.72 28.20
N LEU A 225 27.84 7.13 29.37
CA LEU A 225 27.65 8.52 29.78
C LEU A 225 28.37 8.83 31.10
N GLU A 226 28.44 10.11 31.47
CA GLU A 226 28.94 10.52 32.79
C GLU A 226 28.13 9.84 33.92
N ARG A 227 28.85 9.33 34.93
CA ARG A 227 28.22 8.71 36.11
C ARG A 227 27.89 9.78 37.13
N SER A 228 26.66 9.75 37.66
CA SER A 228 26.30 10.55 38.84
C SER A 228 27.04 10.03 40.08
N LEU A 229 27.82 10.90 40.75
CA LEU A 229 28.61 10.57 41.95
C LEU A 229 27.78 10.61 43.25
N SER A 230 26.44 10.69 43.18
CA SER A 230 25.59 10.67 44.36
C SER A 230 25.52 9.28 45.00
N ASN A 231 25.43 9.27 46.33
CA ASN A 231 25.53 8.13 47.25
C ASN A 231 24.81 6.84 46.73
N PRO A 232 25.37 5.64 46.94
CA PRO A 232 24.74 4.37 46.50
C PRO A 232 23.38 4.07 47.17
N SER A 233 22.93 4.90 48.12
CA SER A 233 21.66 4.81 48.84
C SER A 233 20.59 5.82 48.41
N ALA A 234 20.90 6.72 47.47
CA ALA A 234 19.91 7.59 46.84
C ALA A 234 19.64 7.07 45.42
N ASN A 235 18.36 6.85 45.08
CA ASN A 235 17.91 6.58 43.71
C ASN A 235 18.72 7.44 42.73
N SER A 236 19.36 6.81 41.75
CA SER A 236 20.35 7.41 40.85
C SER A 236 19.78 8.62 40.12
N SER A 237 19.86 9.80 40.74
CA SER A 237 19.52 11.05 40.11
C SER A 237 20.63 11.30 39.09
N CYS A 238 20.38 10.92 37.84
CA CYS A 238 21.24 11.23 36.71
C CYS A 238 21.22 12.75 36.49
N LEU A 239 22.07 13.46 37.22
CA LEU A 239 22.07 14.92 37.34
C LEU A 239 22.96 15.60 36.29
N TYR A 240 23.94 14.88 35.74
CA TYR A 240 24.85 15.34 34.69
C TYR A 240 24.32 14.88 33.33
N ASP A 241 25.09 14.06 32.62
CA ASP A 241 24.66 13.47 31.36
C ASP A 241 23.64 12.36 31.57
N PHE A 242 22.55 12.38 30.81
CA PHE A 242 21.52 11.36 30.89
C PHE A 242 20.76 11.14 29.58
N VAL A 243 20.21 9.94 29.45
CA VAL A 243 19.13 9.63 28.51
C VAL A 243 17.88 9.35 29.31
N GLU A 244 16.82 10.09 29.02
CA GLU A 244 15.48 9.86 29.56
C GLU A 244 14.60 9.26 28.48
N ILE A 245 13.90 8.19 28.83
CA ILE A 245 12.89 7.56 27.98
C ILE A 245 11.54 7.87 28.60
N SER A 246 10.64 8.47 27.83
CA SER A 246 9.26 8.73 28.22
C SER A 246 8.31 8.22 27.15
N TYR A 247 7.07 7.89 27.52
CA TYR A 247 6.05 7.38 26.61
C TYR A 247 4.72 8.09 26.85
N ALA A 248 3.91 8.22 25.81
CA ALA A 248 2.56 8.75 25.97
C ALA A 248 1.63 7.63 26.47
N GLU A 249 0.85 7.88 27.52
CA GLU A 249 -0.16 6.92 27.96
C GLU A 249 -1.30 6.87 26.93
N MET A 250 -1.74 5.66 26.58
CA MET A 250 -2.90 5.46 25.70
C MET A 250 -4.17 5.73 26.50
N ASN A 251 -4.65 6.97 26.52
CA ASN A 251 -6.00 7.28 26.95
C ASN A 251 -6.97 7.07 25.78
N ASP A 252 -8.12 6.45 26.04
CA ASP A 252 -9.18 6.16 25.06
C ASP A 252 -9.91 7.43 24.56
N ASP A 253 -9.60 8.60 25.14
CA ASP A 253 -10.28 9.86 24.81
C ASP A 253 -9.55 10.63 23.70
N PHE A 254 -10.37 11.12 22.78
CA PHE A 254 -10.08 11.87 21.56
C PHE A 254 -9.42 13.26 21.77
N GLU A 255 -8.66 13.46 22.85
CA GLU A 255 -7.89 14.69 23.10
C GLU A 255 -6.40 14.51 22.76
N GLU A 256 -5.78 15.59 22.29
CA GLU A 256 -4.36 15.65 21.94
C GLU A 256 -3.47 14.99 23.01
N LYS A 257 -2.85 13.85 22.66
CA LYS A 257 -1.85 13.11 23.46
C LYS A 257 -0.72 14.06 23.85
N THR A 258 -0.79 14.67 25.04
CA THR A 258 0.17 15.72 25.46
C THR A 258 0.90 15.40 26.76
N ASP A 259 0.49 14.37 27.51
CA ASP A 259 1.20 13.98 28.74
C ASP A 259 2.09 12.76 28.50
N TYR A 260 3.39 12.93 28.77
CA TYR A 260 4.42 11.91 28.60
C TYR A 260 4.89 11.45 29.98
N THR A 261 4.72 10.17 30.27
CA THR A 261 5.20 9.56 31.51
C THR A 261 6.64 9.11 31.35
N SER A 262 7.51 9.52 32.28
CA SER A 262 8.92 9.07 32.30
C SER A 262 8.99 7.59 32.66
N TYR A 263 9.51 6.78 31.75
CA TYR A 263 9.78 5.35 31.98
C TYR A 263 11.04 5.17 32.83
N GLY A 264 12.07 5.95 32.53
CA GLY A 264 13.34 5.86 33.22
C GLY A 264 14.38 6.86 32.73
N LYS A 265 15.27 7.23 33.66
CA LYS A 265 16.40 8.12 33.42
C LYS A 265 17.71 7.38 33.66
N TYR A 266 18.57 7.34 32.65
CA TYR A 266 19.76 6.48 32.59
C TYR A 266 21.04 7.30 32.42
N CYS A 267 22.11 6.90 33.09
CA CYS A 267 23.44 7.53 33.04
C CYS A 267 24.53 6.54 33.46
N GLY A 268 25.80 6.93 33.35
CA GLY A 268 26.94 6.03 33.59
C GLY A 268 27.17 5.01 32.46
N SER A 269 27.75 3.87 32.80
CA SER A 269 28.14 2.81 31.84
C SER A 269 27.38 1.50 31.99
N GLN A 270 26.36 1.46 32.85
CA GLN A 270 25.48 0.30 32.96
C GLN A 270 24.45 0.36 31.83
N ASN A 271 24.50 -0.63 30.93
CA ASN A 271 23.56 -0.71 29.82
C ASN A 271 22.11 -0.92 30.32
N PRO A 272 21.14 -0.07 29.94
CA PRO A 272 19.72 -0.24 30.30
C PRO A 272 19.08 -1.53 29.78
N GLY A 273 19.64 -2.15 28.73
CA GLY A 273 19.14 -3.39 28.15
C GLY A 273 17.93 -3.21 27.21
N HIS A 274 17.05 -4.21 27.18
CA HIS A 274 15.83 -4.21 26.39
C HIS A 274 14.66 -3.63 27.20
N LEU A 275 14.00 -2.62 26.65
CA LEU A 275 12.84 -1.93 27.22
C LEU A 275 11.62 -2.18 26.32
N SER A 276 10.49 -2.58 26.89
CA SER A 276 9.23 -2.74 26.16
C SER A 276 8.24 -1.69 26.66
N LEU A 277 7.80 -0.81 25.75
CA LEU A 277 6.97 0.35 26.07
C LEU A 277 5.57 0.13 25.50
N ASN A 278 4.56 0.22 26.35
CA ASN A 278 3.16 0.04 25.96
C ASN A 278 2.57 1.33 25.37
N SER A 279 3.24 1.87 24.35
CA SER A 279 2.85 3.12 23.69
C SER A 279 3.30 3.10 22.22
N ASP A 280 2.53 3.79 21.38
CA ASP A 280 2.83 4.09 19.99
C ASP A 280 3.65 5.39 19.82
N HIS A 281 3.82 6.16 20.91
CA HIS A 281 4.65 7.36 20.97
C HIS A 281 5.67 7.29 22.11
N VAL A 282 6.95 7.34 21.77
CA VAL A 282 8.05 7.31 22.74
C VAL A 282 8.99 8.48 22.49
N GLN A 283 9.33 9.20 23.54
CA GLN A 283 10.34 10.24 23.53
C GLN A 283 11.66 9.71 24.10
N VAL A 284 12.75 10.02 23.39
CA VAL A 284 14.12 9.80 23.83
C VAL A 284 14.75 11.18 23.99
N ARG A 285 15.00 11.60 25.23
CA ARG A 285 15.66 12.87 25.52
C ARG A 285 17.08 12.65 26.02
N PHE A 286 18.06 13.19 25.31
CA PHE A 286 19.46 13.16 25.72
C PHE A 286 19.91 14.56 26.15
N VAL A 287 20.41 14.67 27.37
CA VAL A 287 20.98 15.91 27.91
C VAL A 287 22.42 15.65 28.32
N SER A 288 23.32 16.56 27.96
CA SER A 288 24.72 16.56 28.41
C SER A 288 25.11 17.91 28.99
N ASP A 289 26.06 17.91 29.91
CA ASP A 289 26.56 19.12 30.55
C ASP A 289 27.86 19.65 29.89
N LYS A 290 28.57 20.56 30.56
CA LYS A 290 29.80 21.18 30.07
C LYS A 290 31.07 20.43 30.49
N LEU A 291 30.93 19.32 31.20
CA LEU A 291 31.99 18.54 31.80
C LEU A 291 32.13 17.19 31.09
N LEU A 292 32.28 16.07 31.79
CA LEU A 292 33.03 14.90 31.31
C LEU A 292 32.37 14.23 30.10
N LEU A 293 33.09 14.10 28.99
CA LEU A 293 32.55 13.47 27.78
C LEU A 293 32.65 11.95 27.80
N GLY A 294 31.60 11.27 27.35
CA GLY A 294 31.58 9.84 27.04
C GLY A 294 31.49 9.56 25.55
N THR A 295 31.56 8.29 25.16
CA THR A 295 31.36 7.87 23.75
C THR A 295 29.87 7.89 23.34
N GLY A 296 28.97 8.05 24.31
CA GLY A 296 27.55 8.28 24.09
C GLY A 296 26.73 7.00 24.06
N PHE A 297 25.69 6.96 23.25
CA PHE A 297 24.81 5.79 23.14
C PHE A 297 24.40 5.52 21.70
N ARG A 298 24.04 4.25 21.48
CA ARG A 298 23.34 3.78 20.30
C ARG A 298 22.20 2.89 20.76
N LEU A 299 20.99 3.26 20.36
CA LEU A 299 19.79 2.46 20.58
C LEU A 299 19.14 2.08 19.26
N GLU A 300 18.63 0.86 19.24
CA GLU A 300 17.79 0.30 18.21
C GLU A 300 16.36 0.26 18.73
N TRP A 301 15.40 0.67 17.91
CA TRP A 301 13.98 0.54 18.23
C TRP A 301 13.26 -0.26 17.14
N GLU A 302 12.23 -0.98 17.53
CA GLU A 302 11.37 -1.74 16.62
C GLU A 302 9.92 -1.75 17.10
N ILE A 303 8.99 -1.86 16.14
CA ILE A 303 7.60 -2.12 16.42
C ILE A 303 7.46 -3.49 17.07
N PHE A 304 6.72 -3.51 18.16
CA PHE A 304 6.25 -4.70 18.86
C PHE A 304 4.72 -4.77 18.73
N GLY A 305 4.23 -5.55 17.77
CA GLY A 305 2.83 -5.57 17.38
C GLY A 305 2.66 -6.26 16.03
N CYS A 306 1.91 -5.65 15.13
CA CYS A 306 1.70 -6.15 13.76
C CYS A 306 2.38 -5.25 12.73
N GLY A 307 2.62 -5.81 11.54
CA GLY A 307 3.34 -5.11 10.48
C GLY A 307 4.82 -5.46 10.40
N GLY A 308 5.56 -4.70 9.59
CA GLY A 308 7.01 -4.82 9.45
C GLY A 308 7.51 -4.87 8.00
N ILE A 309 8.83 -4.98 7.83
CA ILE A 309 9.46 -5.11 6.52
C ILE A 309 9.78 -6.58 6.25
N LEU A 310 9.19 -7.12 5.18
CA LEU A 310 9.31 -8.51 4.76
C LEU A 310 10.21 -8.59 3.53
N LYS A 311 11.38 -9.22 3.67
CA LYS A 311 12.41 -9.30 2.61
C LYS A 311 12.59 -10.70 2.00
N LYS A 312 11.79 -11.67 2.46
CA LYS A 312 11.89 -13.04 1.95
C LYS A 312 11.14 -13.12 0.62
N ASN A 313 11.53 -14.06 -0.26
CA ASN A 313 10.83 -14.29 -1.53
C ASN A 313 9.43 -14.90 -1.34
N SER A 314 9.13 -15.39 -0.14
CA SER A 314 7.80 -15.82 0.24
C SER A 314 7.62 -15.71 1.75
N GLY A 315 6.37 -15.59 2.19
CA GLY A 315 6.03 -15.58 3.60
C GLY A 315 4.54 -15.47 3.83
N THR A 316 4.17 -15.33 5.10
CA THR A 316 2.79 -15.23 5.55
C THR A 316 2.64 -13.98 6.41
N ILE A 317 1.53 -13.26 6.22
CA ILE A 317 1.08 -12.17 7.09
C ILE A 317 -0.27 -12.54 7.68
N THR A 318 -0.49 -12.14 8.93
CA THR A 318 -1.74 -12.39 9.64
C THR A 318 -2.17 -11.13 10.37
N SER A 319 -3.48 -10.93 10.49
CA SER A 319 -4.00 -9.95 11.43
C SER A 319 -3.55 -10.27 12.86
N PRO A 320 -3.51 -9.27 13.77
CA PRO A 320 -3.20 -9.54 15.17
C PRO A 320 -4.18 -10.56 15.76
N ASN A 321 -3.69 -11.44 16.63
CA ASN A 321 -4.45 -12.49 17.32
C ASN A 321 -5.06 -13.59 16.43
N TYR A 322 -4.88 -13.58 15.10
CA TYR A 322 -5.41 -14.63 14.22
C TYR A 322 -5.03 -16.03 14.74
N PRO A 323 -5.97 -17.00 14.81
CA PRO A 323 -7.32 -17.01 14.25
C PRO A 323 -8.43 -16.44 15.15
N TYR A 324 -8.08 -15.76 16.25
CA TYR A 324 -9.02 -15.07 17.13
C TYR A 324 -9.25 -13.63 16.68
N SER A 325 -10.22 -12.97 17.30
CA SER A 325 -10.59 -11.59 16.94
C SER A 325 -9.43 -10.60 17.06
N TYR A 326 -9.28 -9.77 16.03
CA TYR A 326 -8.30 -8.69 16.04
C TYR A 326 -8.73 -7.56 17.01
N PRO A 327 -7.78 -6.74 17.51
CA PRO A 327 -8.08 -5.63 18.39
C PRO A 327 -8.80 -4.45 17.70
N PRO A 328 -9.60 -3.64 18.44
CA PRO A 328 -10.15 -2.38 17.95
C PRO A 328 -9.08 -1.32 17.72
N SER A 329 -9.30 -0.51 16.69
CA SER A 329 -8.52 0.67 16.29
C SER A 329 -7.04 0.40 16.11
N VAL A 330 -6.71 -0.74 15.51
CA VAL A 330 -5.33 -1.14 15.21
C VAL A 330 -4.99 -0.79 13.77
N ILE A 331 -3.77 -0.32 13.55
CA ILE A 331 -3.21 -0.13 12.21
C ILE A 331 -1.99 -1.02 12.07
N CYS A 332 -2.05 -1.96 11.13
CA CYS A 332 -0.95 -2.85 10.79
C CYS A 332 -0.46 -2.55 9.38
N GLU A 333 0.85 -2.36 9.22
CA GLU A 333 1.45 -1.98 7.95
C GLU A 333 2.59 -2.94 7.61
N TRP A 334 2.49 -3.64 6.49
CA TRP A 334 3.54 -4.54 5.99
C TRP A 334 4.13 -3.99 4.71
N ARG A 335 5.46 -3.91 4.65
CA ARG A 335 6.22 -3.57 3.44
C ARG A 335 6.95 -4.81 2.95
N ILE A 336 6.50 -5.36 1.82
CA ILE A 336 7.16 -6.47 1.16
C ILE A 336 8.16 -5.90 0.15
N GLU A 337 9.42 -6.27 0.30
CA GLU A 337 10.54 -5.84 -0.56
C GLU A 337 11.25 -7.08 -1.10
N VAL A 338 11.28 -7.22 -2.42
CA VAL A 338 11.94 -8.34 -3.10
C VAL A 338 13.02 -7.81 -4.06
N ASP A 339 13.84 -8.72 -4.57
CA ASP A 339 14.93 -8.38 -5.49
C ASP A 339 14.39 -7.76 -6.79
N PHE A 340 15.21 -6.92 -7.42
CA PHE A 340 14.90 -6.33 -8.71
C PHE A 340 14.65 -7.40 -9.78
N GLY A 341 13.62 -7.21 -10.61
CA GLY A 341 13.20 -8.19 -11.62
C GLY A 341 12.27 -9.29 -11.08
N GLN A 342 11.81 -9.17 -9.83
CA GLN A 342 10.65 -9.88 -9.29
C GLN A 342 9.51 -8.89 -8.98
N SER A 343 8.27 -9.37 -9.04
CA SER A 343 7.08 -8.74 -8.45
C SER A 343 6.49 -9.65 -7.37
N ILE A 344 5.54 -9.13 -6.60
CA ILE A 344 4.92 -9.82 -5.47
C ILE A 344 3.48 -10.20 -5.85
N GLU A 345 3.14 -11.46 -5.66
CA GLU A 345 1.76 -11.94 -5.66
C GLU A 345 1.36 -12.27 -4.22
N ILE A 346 0.27 -11.67 -3.73
CA ILE A 346 -0.28 -11.93 -2.40
C ILE A 346 -1.65 -12.59 -2.53
N GLU A 347 -1.86 -13.64 -1.74
CA GLU A 347 -3.05 -14.47 -1.68
C GLU A 347 -3.63 -14.39 -0.27
N PHE A 348 -4.77 -13.72 -0.11
CA PHE A 348 -5.58 -13.72 1.10
C PHE A 348 -6.55 -14.90 1.05
N HIS A 349 -6.59 -15.75 2.07
CA HIS A 349 -7.43 -16.97 2.05
C HIS A 349 -8.89 -16.68 2.44
N GLU A 350 -9.10 -16.28 3.69
CA GLU A 350 -10.38 -15.88 4.27
C GLU A 350 -10.16 -14.54 4.97
N ILE A 351 -11.04 -13.58 4.70
CA ILE A 351 -11.02 -12.26 5.34
C ILE A 351 -12.35 -12.11 6.09
N ASP A 352 -12.27 -12.19 7.41
CA ASP A 352 -13.37 -12.00 8.33
C ASP A 352 -13.15 -10.69 9.10
N VAL A 353 -13.46 -9.57 8.45
CA VAL A 353 -13.42 -8.20 8.99
C VAL A 353 -14.81 -7.58 8.95
N GLU A 354 -15.01 -6.44 9.60
CA GLU A 354 -16.30 -5.75 9.60
C GLU A 354 -16.84 -5.54 8.18
N LYS A 355 -18.10 -5.91 7.97
CA LYS A 355 -18.76 -5.84 6.67
C LYS A 355 -19.48 -4.51 6.52
N ASP A 356 -18.94 -3.65 5.67
CA ASP A 356 -19.55 -2.36 5.35
C ASP A 356 -19.58 -2.09 3.85
N THR A 357 -20.59 -1.33 3.39
CA THR A 357 -20.85 -1.05 1.96
C THR A 357 -19.77 -0.24 1.29
N SER A 358 -19.09 0.64 2.02
CA SER A 358 -18.01 1.48 1.47
C SER A 358 -16.61 1.02 1.90
N CYS A 359 -16.51 -0.02 2.74
CA CYS A 359 -15.26 -0.48 3.35
C CYS A 359 -14.53 0.62 4.15
N ASP A 360 -15.29 1.56 4.74
CA ASP A 360 -14.71 2.72 5.44
C ASP A 360 -14.27 2.41 6.89
N PHE A 361 -14.84 1.35 7.48
CA PHE A 361 -14.48 0.86 8.83
C PHE A 361 -13.25 -0.06 8.74
N ASP A 362 -13.43 -1.36 8.96
CA ASP A 362 -12.36 -2.35 8.95
C ASP A 362 -12.03 -2.80 7.54
N SER A 363 -10.78 -2.60 7.11
CA SER A 363 -10.38 -2.95 5.76
C SER A 363 -8.89 -3.30 5.65
N VAL A 364 -8.60 -4.13 4.64
CA VAL A 364 -7.24 -4.43 4.18
C VAL A 364 -7.03 -3.75 2.83
N SER A 365 -6.09 -2.81 2.78
CA SER A 365 -5.72 -2.07 1.57
C SER A 365 -4.35 -2.52 1.08
N VAL A 366 -4.24 -2.82 -0.21
CA VAL A 366 -2.99 -3.26 -0.85
C VAL A 366 -2.55 -2.21 -1.85
N TYR A 367 -1.31 -1.76 -1.77
CA TYR A 367 -0.73 -0.68 -2.58
C TYR A 367 0.49 -1.17 -3.36
N ASN A 368 0.65 -0.65 -4.57
CA ASN A 368 1.72 -0.96 -5.51
C ASN A 368 2.95 -0.07 -5.26
N GLY A 369 3.60 -0.24 -4.10
CA GLY A 369 4.75 0.58 -3.73
C GLY A 369 5.24 0.35 -2.30
N ILE A 370 5.93 1.35 -1.76
CA ILE A 370 6.60 1.27 -0.44
C ILE A 370 5.70 1.67 0.74
N ASP A 371 4.64 2.44 0.50
CA ASP A 371 3.71 2.97 1.50
C ASP A 371 2.33 3.29 0.85
N ASP A 372 1.41 3.84 1.64
CA ASP A 372 0.03 4.18 1.23
C ASP A 372 -0.09 5.45 0.37
N THR A 373 1.03 6.11 0.04
CA THR A 373 1.04 7.22 -0.95
C THR A 373 1.11 6.73 -2.39
N TYR A 374 1.38 5.43 -2.59
CA TYR A 374 1.44 4.78 -3.90
C TYR A 374 0.06 4.33 -4.38
N ASN A 375 0.00 3.84 -5.61
CA ASN A 375 -1.26 3.41 -6.24
C ASN A 375 -1.92 2.26 -5.46
N LEU A 376 -3.15 2.47 -5.00
CA LEU A 376 -4.00 1.46 -4.35
C LEU A 376 -4.43 0.40 -5.37
N LEU A 377 -4.11 -0.87 -5.15
CA LEU A 377 -4.50 -2.00 -6.01
C LEU A 377 -5.89 -2.52 -5.66
N ALA A 378 -6.17 -2.72 -4.37
CA ALA A 378 -7.46 -3.21 -3.88
C ALA A 378 -7.68 -2.79 -2.43
N THR A 379 -8.95 -2.59 -2.07
CA THR A 379 -9.43 -2.52 -0.69
C THR A 379 -10.33 -3.73 -0.46
N ILE A 380 -10.16 -4.43 0.65
CA ILE A 380 -10.92 -5.63 0.96
C ILE A 380 -11.51 -5.51 2.36
N CYS A 381 -12.84 -5.40 2.43
CA CYS A 381 -13.62 -5.60 3.66
C CYS A 381 -14.72 -6.67 3.51
N ARG A 382 -14.95 -7.15 2.27
CA ARG A 382 -16.02 -8.10 1.93
C ARG A 382 -15.48 -9.22 1.03
N GLN A 383 -14.97 -10.31 1.61
CA GLN A 383 -14.58 -11.45 0.79
C GLN A 383 -14.62 -12.79 1.55
N LYS A 384 -15.44 -13.74 1.07
CA LYS A 384 -15.48 -15.12 1.58
C LYS A 384 -14.52 -16.09 0.87
N ARG A 385 -14.01 -15.69 -0.30
CA ARG A 385 -13.12 -16.49 -1.15
C ARG A 385 -11.71 -15.91 -1.13
N THR A 386 -10.76 -16.71 -1.56
CA THR A 386 -9.38 -16.30 -1.78
C THR A 386 -9.26 -15.09 -2.71
N SER A 387 -8.57 -14.04 -2.26
CA SER A 387 -8.22 -12.85 -3.06
C SER A 387 -6.75 -12.88 -3.43
N ILE A 388 -6.45 -12.91 -4.73
CA ILE A 388 -5.10 -12.84 -5.30
C ILE A 388 -4.89 -11.46 -5.91
N ILE A 389 -3.78 -10.80 -5.54
CA ILE A 389 -3.40 -9.47 -6.01
C ILE A 389 -1.92 -9.49 -6.37
N SER A 390 -1.56 -8.94 -7.54
CA SER A 390 -0.19 -8.82 -8.02
C SER A 390 0.31 -7.37 -8.03
N SER A 391 1.53 -7.13 -7.54
CA SER A 391 2.23 -5.86 -7.77
C SER A 391 2.88 -5.83 -9.16
N THR A 392 3.14 -4.63 -9.69
CA THR A 392 3.87 -4.48 -10.95
C THR A 392 5.38 -4.30 -10.74
N GLY A 393 5.81 -4.06 -9.49
CA GLY A 393 7.20 -3.82 -9.12
C GLY A 393 7.64 -4.68 -7.94
N ASN A 394 8.87 -4.46 -7.50
CA ASN A 394 9.52 -5.23 -6.43
C ASN A 394 9.12 -4.79 -5.00
N TYR A 395 8.12 -3.91 -4.88
CA TYR A 395 7.55 -3.46 -3.62
C TYR A 395 6.03 -3.65 -3.63
N MET A 396 5.51 -4.08 -2.48
CA MET A 396 4.08 -4.12 -2.19
C MET A 396 3.86 -3.68 -0.74
N PHE A 397 2.90 -2.79 -0.51
CA PHE A 397 2.55 -2.31 0.81
C PHE A 397 1.13 -2.76 1.17
N VAL A 398 0.96 -3.39 2.33
CA VAL A 398 -0.33 -3.89 2.81
C VAL A 398 -0.67 -3.16 4.10
N LYS A 399 -1.84 -2.56 4.18
CA LYS A 399 -2.33 -1.82 5.35
C LYS A 399 -3.63 -2.44 5.83
N PHE A 400 -3.66 -2.95 7.05
CA PHE A 400 -4.89 -3.32 7.72
C PHE A 400 -5.24 -2.24 8.74
N LYS A 401 -6.47 -1.77 8.69
CA LYS A 401 -7.02 -0.77 9.62
C LYS A 401 -8.29 -1.35 10.23
N SER A 402 -8.40 -1.31 11.55
CA SER A 402 -9.69 -1.49 12.23
C SER A 402 -10.18 -0.20 12.89
N ASP A 403 -11.46 -0.14 13.19
CA ASP A 403 -12.15 0.94 13.89
C ASP A 403 -12.43 0.56 15.36
N TYR A 404 -13.21 1.36 16.10
CA TYR A 404 -13.46 1.11 17.52
C TYR A 404 -14.46 -0.03 17.82
N SER A 405 -15.14 -0.57 16.81
CA SER A 405 -16.25 -1.51 16.96
C SER A 405 -16.15 -2.71 16.01
N TYR A 406 -17.06 -3.69 16.18
CA TYR A 406 -17.25 -4.88 15.33
C TYR A 406 -15.99 -5.60 14.81
N HIS A 407 -15.54 -6.64 15.52
CA HIS A 407 -14.33 -7.38 15.14
C HIS A 407 -14.61 -8.82 14.71
N GLY A 408 -14.20 -9.19 13.51
CA GLY A 408 -14.16 -10.59 13.04
C GLY A 408 -12.87 -11.31 13.43
N LYS A 409 -12.62 -12.51 12.88
CA LYS A 409 -11.36 -13.27 13.10
C LYS A 409 -10.14 -12.66 12.42
N GLY A 410 -10.34 -11.73 11.50
CA GLY A 410 -9.30 -11.10 10.70
C GLY A 410 -8.91 -11.94 9.49
N PHE A 411 -7.63 -12.02 9.17
CA PHE A 411 -7.15 -12.65 7.94
C PHE A 411 -5.78 -13.31 8.08
N THR A 412 -5.52 -14.22 7.14
CA THR A 412 -4.20 -14.76 6.84
C THR A 412 -3.93 -14.65 5.35
N ALA A 413 -2.73 -14.22 4.97
CA ALA A 413 -2.34 -14.08 3.58
C ALA A 413 -0.91 -14.59 3.35
N ASN A 414 -0.73 -15.34 2.27
CA ASN A 414 0.58 -15.79 1.82
C ASN A 414 1.03 -14.93 0.65
N TYR A 415 2.30 -14.55 0.62
CA TYR A 415 2.87 -13.87 -0.53
C TYR A 415 4.03 -14.67 -1.11
N THR A 416 4.24 -14.53 -2.42
CA THR A 416 5.34 -15.15 -3.15
C THR A 416 5.87 -14.20 -4.23
N THR A 417 7.13 -14.38 -4.61
CA THR A 417 7.72 -13.68 -5.75
C THR A 417 7.35 -14.34 -7.06
N VAL A 418 6.94 -13.54 -8.02
CA VAL A 418 6.74 -13.93 -9.42
C VAL A 418 7.66 -13.09 -10.33
N PRO A 419 8.07 -13.58 -11.52
CA PRO A 419 8.87 -12.77 -12.44
C PRO A 419 8.18 -11.46 -12.80
N THR A 420 8.88 -10.32 -12.77
CA THR A 420 8.25 -9.03 -13.06
C THR A 420 7.66 -9.01 -14.46
N LYS A 421 6.33 -8.99 -14.53
CA LYS A 421 5.56 -8.62 -15.71
C LYS A 421 4.60 -7.53 -15.26
N CYS A 422 4.43 -6.49 -16.08
CA CYS A 422 3.39 -5.52 -15.78
C CYS A 422 2.02 -6.17 -16.01
N GLY A 423 1.08 -5.91 -15.10
CA GLY A 423 -0.18 -6.63 -15.03
C GLY A 423 -0.19 -7.70 -13.95
N GLY A 424 -0.97 -8.76 -14.16
CA GLY A 424 -1.15 -9.85 -13.20
C GLY A 424 -2.59 -10.32 -13.06
N ARG A 425 -2.82 -11.18 -12.07
CA ARG A 425 -4.15 -11.73 -11.75
C ARG A 425 -4.77 -10.98 -10.57
N PHE A 426 -6.06 -10.67 -10.70
CA PHE A 426 -6.85 -9.92 -9.73
C PHE A 426 -8.17 -10.65 -9.47
N THR A 427 -8.39 -11.09 -8.22
CA THR A 427 -9.64 -11.80 -7.84
C THR A 427 -10.43 -11.10 -6.72
N ALA A 428 -9.98 -9.91 -6.30
CA ALA A 428 -10.72 -9.07 -5.37
C ALA A 428 -12.00 -8.53 -6.03
N SER A 429 -13.08 -8.38 -5.25
CA SER A 429 -14.37 -7.88 -5.73
C SER A 429 -14.31 -6.44 -6.26
N GLU A 430 -13.31 -5.66 -5.89
CA GLU A 430 -13.07 -4.33 -6.47
C GLU A 430 -11.57 -4.03 -6.48
N GLY A 431 -11.16 -3.10 -7.34
CA GLY A 431 -9.77 -2.67 -7.42
C GLY A 431 -9.50 -1.66 -8.51
N TYR A 432 -8.21 -1.32 -8.65
CA TYR A 432 -7.73 -0.38 -9.64
C TYR A 432 -6.56 -0.98 -10.43
N LEU A 433 -6.58 -0.72 -11.73
CA LEU A 433 -5.51 -1.04 -12.66
C LEU A 433 -4.86 0.25 -13.16
N TYR A 434 -3.55 0.21 -13.29
CA TYR A 434 -2.75 1.36 -13.68
C TYR A 434 -1.76 0.98 -14.77
N SER A 435 -1.48 1.90 -15.68
CA SER A 435 -0.26 1.77 -16.49
C SER A 435 0.99 1.83 -15.59
N PRO A 436 2.10 1.19 -15.99
CA PRO A 436 3.37 1.29 -15.30
C PRO A 436 3.79 2.74 -15.02
N ASN A 437 4.34 3.00 -13.83
CA ASN A 437 4.79 4.30 -13.34
C ASN A 437 3.72 5.38 -13.11
N TYR A 438 2.44 5.13 -13.38
CA TYR A 438 1.37 6.12 -13.18
C TYR A 438 1.43 6.75 -11.78
N PRO A 439 1.27 8.09 -11.61
CA PRO A 439 0.89 9.09 -12.61
C PRO A 439 2.08 9.68 -13.40
N LYS A 440 3.27 9.07 -13.34
CA LYS A 440 4.38 9.39 -14.25
C LYS A 440 4.23 8.62 -15.55
N ASN A 441 4.99 9.04 -16.56
CA ASN A 441 4.89 8.43 -17.88
C ASN A 441 5.22 6.93 -17.90
N TYR A 442 4.42 6.15 -18.62
CA TYR A 442 4.65 4.70 -18.83
C TYR A 442 5.92 4.42 -19.64
N ASN A 443 6.41 3.17 -19.62
CA ASN A 443 7.60 2.80 -20.40
C ASN A 443 7.24 2.56 -21.87
N LYS A 444 8.25 2.63 -22.73
CA LYS A 444 8.14 2.36 -24.17
C LYS A 444 8.20 0.86 -24.45
N ASN A 445 7.49 0.40 -25.49
CA ASN A 445 7.49 -1.01 -25.95
C ASN A 445 7.08 -2.01 -24.86
N GLU A 446 6.06 -1.65 -24.09
CA GLU A 446 5.58 -2.43 -22.97
C GLU A 446 4.25 -3.08 -23.32
N THR A 447 4.06 -4.33 -22.91
CA THR A 447 2.79 -5.06 -23.03
C THR A 447 2.44 -5.60 -21.66
N CYS A 448 1.32 -5.14 -21.12
CA CYS A 448 0.81 -5.54 -19.81
C CYS A 448 -0.49 -6.31 -19.99
N GLU A 449 -0.61 -7.41 -19.27
CA GLU A 449 -1.76 -8.31 -19.31
C GLU A 449 -2.38 -8.39 -17.92
N TYR A 450 -3.64 -7.99 -17.81
CA TYR A 450 -4.40 -8.07 -16.57
C TYR A 450 -5.51 -9.11 -16.76
N PHE A 451 -5.63 -10.01 -15.79
CA PHE A 451 -6.68 -11.02 -15.76
C PHE A 451 -7.50 -10.83 -14.49
N ILE A 452 -8.75 -10.39 -14.65
CA ILE A 452 -9.70 -10.24 -13.56
C ILE A 452 -10.60 -11.47 -13.55
N ASP A 453 -10.76 -12.10 -12.40
CA ASP A 453 -11.52 -13.33 -12.21
C ASP A 453 -12.27 -13.26 -10.87
N ILE A 454 -13.55 -12.93 -10.93
CA ILE A 454 -14.44 -12.78 -9.77
C ILE A 454 -15.38 -13.98 -9.63
N ASP A 455 -16.24 -13.96 -8.62
CA ASP A 455 -17.18 -15.03 -8.33
C ASP A 455 -18.12 -15.34 -9.50
N GLU A 456 -18.39 -16.63 -9.72
CA GLU A 456 -19.35 -17.07 -10.74
C GLU A 456 -20.73 -16.44 -10.50
N GLY A 457 -21.47 -16.23 -11.59
CA GLY A 457 -22.77 -15.57 -11.52
C GLY A 457 -22.71 -14.07 -11.27
N HIS A 458 -21.54 -13.44 -11.42
CA HIS A 458 -21.39 -11.99 -11.41
C HIS A 458 -20.79 -11.46 -12.72
N VAL A 459 -20.90 -10.15 -12.93
CA VAL A 459 -20.25 -9.39 -13.99
C VAL A 459 -19.29 -8.38 -13.37
N ILE A 460 -18.39 -7.84 -14.18
CA ILE A 460 -17.41 -6.86 -13.78
C ILE A 460 -17.77 -5.55 -14.49
N GLU A 461 -17.93 -4.50 -13.71
CA GLU A 461 -18.10 -3.14 -14.21
C GLU A 461 -16.78 -2.38 -14.16
N PHE A 462 -16.53 -1.57 -15.18
CA PHE A 462 -15.32 -0.81 -15.36
C PHE A 462 -15.62 0.67 -15.56
N VAL A 463 -14.81 1.50 -14.93
CA VAL A 463 -14.85 2.96 -15.07
C VAL A 463 -13.43 3.48 -15.30
N PHE A 464 -13.22 4.14 -16.44
CA PHE A 464 -11.97 4.88 -16.67
C PHE A 464 -12.04 6.21 -15.92
N GLU A 465 -11.28 6.31 -14.83
CA GLU A 465 -11.15 7.57 -14.09
C GLU A 465 -10.13 8.52 -14.73
N ASP A 466 -9.12 7.96 -15.41
CA ASP A 466 -8.09 8.73 -16.08
C ASP A 466 -7.50 7.96 -17.26
N VAL A 467 -7.35 8.64 -18.40
CA VAL A 467 -6.70 8.11 -19.61
C VAL A 467 -5.96 9.25 -20.28
N ASP A 468 -4.65 9.10 -20.42
CA ASP A 468 -3.75 9.94 -21.20
C ASP A 468 -2.70 9.04 -21.86
N LEU A 469 -3.05 8.52 -23.03
CA LEU A 469 -2.21 7.70 -23.91
C LEU A 469 -1.91 8.46 -25.19
N PHE A 470 -0.76 8.17 -25.81
CA PHE A 470 -0.43 8.81 -27.07
C PHE A 470 -1.44 8.41 -28.17
N LYS A 471 -2.18 9.39 -28.68
CA LYS A 471 -3.24 9.21 -29.69
C LYS A 471 -2.62 8.72 -31.01
N SER A 472 -3.21 7.68 -31.58
CA SER A 472 -2.83 7.13 -32.89
C SER A 472 -4.08 6.78 -33.67
N ASP A 473 -3.96 6.72 -34.99
CA ASP A 473 -5.08 6.35 -35.86
C ASP A 473 -5.64 4.99 -35.43
N ASN A 474 -6.95 4.95 -35.17
CA ASN A 474 -7.70 3.80 -34.66
C ASN A 474 -7.10 3.14 -33.40
N CYS A 475 -6.42 3.91 -32.53
CA CYS A 475 -5.77 3.37 -31.33
C CYS A 475 -4.80 2.22 -31.62
N SER A 476 -4.11 2.26 -32.76
CA SER A 476 -3.26 1.15 -33.22
C SER A 476 -1.90 1.02 -32.51
N LYS A 477 -1.44 2.09 -31.84
CA LYS A 477 -0.09 2.12 -31.21
C LYS A 477 -0.12 1.97 -29.70
N ASN A 478 -0.78 2.91 -29.01
CA ASN A 478 -0.89 2.91 -27.56
C ASN A 478 -2.37 2.77 -27.21
N TYR A 479 -2.72 1.72 -26.49
CA TYR A 479 -4.11 1.42 -26.18
C TYR A 479 -4.24 0.59 -24.90
N VAL A 480 -5.42 0.67 -24.30
CA VAL A 480 -5.95 -0.33 -23.36
C VAL A 480 -7.15 -0.98 -24.03
N LYS A 481 -7.17 -2.31 -24.09
CA LYS A 481 -8.30 -3.10 -24.60
C LYS A 481 -8.87 -3.99 -23.51
N ILE A 482 -10.18 -3.93 -23.33
CA ILE A 482 -10.93 -4.79 -22.41
C ILE A 482 -11.63 -5.87 -23.25
N HIS A 483 -11.29 -7.13 -23.04
CA HIS A 483 -11.88 -8.28 -23.72
C HIS A 483 -12.93 -8.96 -22.82
N ASP A 484 -14.12 -9.22 -23.36
CA ASP A 484 -15.26 -9.82 -22.66
C ASP A 484 -15.10 -11.34 -22.46
N GLY A 485 -14.11 -11.73 -21.67
CA GLY A 485 -13.80 -13.12 -21.37
C GLY A 485 -12.33 -13.36 -21.04
N PRO A 486 -11.89 -14.62 -20.93
CA PRO A 486 -10.63 -14.97 -20.31
C PRO A 486 -9.37 -14.78 -21.17
N SER A 487 -9.50 -14.39 -22.44
CA SER A 487 -8.35 -14.22 -23.33
C SER A 487 -8.61 -13.22 -24.44
N ALA A 488 -7.55 -12.83 -25.16
CA ALA A 488 -7.61 -11.95 -26.32
C ALA A 488 -8.48 -12.49 -27.49
N ALA A 489 -8.89 -13.76 -27.45
CA ALA A 489 -9.79 -14.36 -28.43
C ALA A 489 -11.26 -13.89 -28.28
N TYR A 490 -11.60 -13.30 -27.13
CA TYR A 490 -12.96 -12.85 -26.84
C TYR A 490 -13.23 -11.42 -27.37
N PRO A 491 -14.50 -11.06 -27.62
CA PRO A 491 -14.88 -9.76 -28.14
C PRO A 491 -14.35 -8.59 -27.30
N VAL A 492 -13.98 -7.48 -27.94
CA VAL A 492 -13.51 -6.28 -27.24
C VAL A 492 -14.71 -5.45 -26.80
N LEU A 493 -14.85 -5.20 -25.50
CA LEU A 493 -15.85 -4.30 -24.92
C LEU A 493 -15.49 -2.84 -25.17
N GLN A 494 -14.23 -2.50 -24.90
CA GLN A 494 -13.75 -1.12 -25.02
C GLN A 494 -12.29 -1.10 -25.46
N THR A 495 -11.96 -0.16 -26.36
CA THR A 495 -10.58 0.26 -26.64
C THR A 495 -10.44 1.72 -26.23
N ALA A 496 -9.48 2.03 -25.35
CA ALA A 496 -9.17 3.39 -24.91
C ALA A 496 -7.77 3.82 -25.39
N CYS A 497 -7.68 5.02 -25.96
CA CYS A 497 -6.43 5.70 -26.29
C CYS A 497 -6.64 7.22 -26.37
N GLY A 498 -5.55 8.00 -26.50
CA GLY A 498 -5.66 9.46 -26.45
C GLY A 498 -5.86 9.96 -25.03
N SER A 499 -6.42 11.16 -24.90
CA SER A 499 -6.75 11.81 -23.62
C SER A 499 -8.25 11.81 -23.31
N ASP A 500 -9.06 11.21 -24.18
CA ASP A 500 -10.51 11.23 -24.09
C ASP A 500 -10.95 10.02 -23.25
N THR A 501 -11.41 10.25 -22.01
CA THR A 501 -11.94 9.18 -21.15
C THR A 501 -13.23 8.61 -21.76
N PRO A 502 -13.34 7.28 -21.93
CA PRO A 502 -14.59 6.66 -22.36
C PRO A 502 -15.76 7.08 -21.46
N ASN A 503 -16.87 7.52 -22.05
CA ASN A 503 -18.05 7.93 -21.30
C ASN A 503 -18.87 6.70 -20.87
N GLY A 504 -19.22 6.66 -19.59
CA GLY A 504 -20.11 5.64 -19.01
C GLY A 504 -19.37 4.42 -18.44
N THR A 505 -20.14 3.55 -17.80
CA THR A 505 -19.67 2.29 -17.23
C THR A 505 -19.64 1.22 -18.31
N ILE A 506 -18.58 0.42 -18.34
CA ILE A 506 -18.45 -0.73 -19.24
C ILE A 506 -18.73 -1.98 -18.43
N THR A 507 -19.68 -2.81 -18.84
CA THR A 507 -20.08 -4.02 -18.12
C THR A 507 -19.68 -5.26 -18.92
N SER A 508 -19.04 -6.23 -18.28
CA SER A 508 -18.75 -7.53 -18.90
C SER A 508 -20.00 -8.41 -18.99
N SER A 509 -19.95 -9.43 -19.84
CA SER A 509 -20.94 -10.51 -19.87
C SER A 509 -20.55 -11.66 -18.95
N TYR A 510 -19.26 -11.82 -18.64
CA TYR A 510 -18.72 -12.94 -17.87
C TYR A 510 -18.12 -12.47 -16.53
N ASN A 511 -17.87 -13.43 -15.64
CA ASN A 511 -17.18 -13.21 -14.36
C ASN A 511 -15.65 -13.12 -14.51
N ASN A 512 -15.12 -13.21 -15.73
CA ASN A 512 -13.70 -13.05 -16.01
C ASN A 512 -13.48 -12.16 -17.24
N VAL A 513 -12.42 -11.35 -17.19
CA VAL A 513 -12.08 -10.37 -18.21
C VAL A 513 -10.57 -10.31 -18.39
N PHE A 514 -10.14 -10.27 -19.65
CA PHE A 514 -8.74 -10.09 -20.05
C PHE A 514 -8.53 -8.66 -20.55
N ILE A 515 -7.52 -7.97 -20.02
CA ILE A 515 -7.20 -6.60 -20.40
C ILE A 515 -5.76 -6.54 -20.89
N GLU A 516 -5.56 -5.97 -22.07
CA GLU A 516 -4.23 -5.74 -22.66
C GLU A 516 -3.94 -4.24 -22.69
N PHE A 517 -2.85 -3.82 -22.08
CA PHE A 517 -2.26 -2.50 -22.32
C PHE A 517 -1.01 -2.65 -23.19
N ARG A 518 -0.91 -1.86 -24.25
CA ARG A 518 0.25 -1.85 -25.14
C ARG A 518 0.78 -0.44 -25.34
N SER A 519 2.10 -0.27 -25.26
CA SER A 519 2.80 0.97 -25.56
C SER A 519 3.81 0.81 -26.70
N HIS A 520 4.03 1.89 -27.46
CA HIS A 520 4.96 1.92 -28.60
C HIS A 520 6.26 2.69 -28.26
N SER A 521 7.26 2.60 -29.12
CA SER A 521 8.60 3.18 -28.97
C SER A 521 8.74 4.72 -29.04
N PHE A 522 7.70 5.45 -29.44
CA PHE A 522 7.85 6.86 -29.80
C PHE A 522 7.71 7.80 -28.60
N PHE A 523 6.49 7.98 -28.11
CA PHE A 523 6.14 8.90 -27.05
C PHE A 523 5.38 8.19 -25.94
N THR A 524 5.59 8.66 -24.72
CA THR A 524 4.96 8.17 -23.51
C THR A 524 4.30 9.35 -22.82
N THR A 525 3.11 9.12 -22.28
CA THR A 525 2.26 10.10 -21.61
C THR A 525 1.88 9.57 -20.23
N LYS A 526 1.05 10.27 -19.47
CA LYS A 526 0.78 9.96 -18.05
C LYS A 526 0.24 8.55 -17.82
N GLY A 527 -0.52 7.97 -18.76
CA GLY A 527 -1.00 6.60 -18.67
C GLY A 527 -2.49 6.48 -18.37
N PHE A 528 -2.91 5.45 -17.64
CA PHE A 528 -4.33 5.25 -17.31
C PHE A 528 -4.55 4.84 -15.84
N LYS A 529 -5.75 5.13 -15.34
CA LYS A 529 -6.34 4.63 -14.10
C LYS A 529 -7.73 4.06 -14.40
N LEU A 530 -7.87 2.75 -14.27
CA LEU A 530 -9.10 2.00 -14.53
C LEU A 530 -9.60 1.39 -13.22
N LYS A 531 -10.78 1.79 -12.77
CA LYS A 531 -11.45 1.18 -11.62
C LYS A 531 -12.32 0.01 -12.11
N TYR A 532 -12.34 -1.08 -11.37
CA TYR A 532 -13.27 -2.18 -11.59
C TYR A 532 -13.96 -2.56 -10.27
N TYR A 533 -15.20 -3.06 -10.37
CA TYR A 533 -15.93 -3.61 -9.25
C TYR A 533 -16.90 -4.70 -9.71
N LYS A 534 -17.16 -5.64 -8.81
CA LYS A 534 -18.13 -6.72 -8.95
C LYS A 534 -19.53 -6.14 -8.99
N SER A 535 -20.30 -6.57 -9.97
CA SER A 535 -21.70 -6.19 -10.16
C SER A 535 -22.53 -7.45 -10.40
N CYS A 536 -23.84 -7.34 -10.21
CA CYS A 536 -24.77 -8.47 -10.28
C CYS A 536 -25.16 -8.81 -11.73
N GLY A 537 -25.53 -10.07 -11.97
CA GLY A 537 -25.83 -10.59 -13.31
C GLY A 537 -24.67 -11.40 -13.88
N SER A 538 -24.90 -12.18 -14.93
CA SER A 538 -23.85 -12.95 -15.63
C SER A 538 -24.42 -13.72 -16.83
N LYS A 539 -23.61 -13.99 -17.85
CA LYS A 539 -23.92 -14.95 -18.91
C LYS A 539 -23.23 -16.28 -18.63
N ILE A 540 -24.01 -17.27 -18.23
CA ILE A 540 -23.53 -18.58 -17.79
C ILE A 540 -23.81 -19.60 -18.89
N THR A 541 -22.76 -20.26 -19.40
CA THR A 541 -22.91 -21.43 -20.29
C THR A 541 -22.49 -22.68 -19.53
N THR A 542 -23.37 -23.66 -19.39
CA THR A 542 -23.17 -24.82 -18.49
C THR A 542 -23.76 -26.11 -19.05
N SER A 543 -23.27 -27.25 -18.57
CA SER A 543 -23.87 -28.59 -18.78
C SER A 543 -24.43 -29.19 -17.49
N GLY A 544 -24.33 -28.46 -16.37
CA GLY A 544 -24.61 -28.98 -15.03
C GLY A 544 -25.53 -28.09 -14.22
N ASN A 545 -25.34 -28.09 -12.90
CA ASN A 545 -26.10 -27.28 -11.95
C ASN A 545 -25.23 -26.19 -11.32
N GLY A 546 -25.87 -25.16 -10.77
CA GLY A 546 -25.18 -24.08 -10.08
C GLY A 546 -26.14 -23.19 -9.29
N ILE A 547 -25.59 -22.12 -8.71
CA ILE A 547 -26.32 -21.15 -7.89
C ILE A 547 -26.10 -19.77 -8.48
N ILE A 548 -27.16 -18.98 -8.54
CA ILE A 548 -27.09 -17.54 -8.80
C ILE A 548 -27.76 -16.81 -7.66
N GLY A 549 -27.30 -15.60 -7.39
CA GLY A 549 -27.95 -14.77 -6.41
C GLY A 549 -27.27 -13.42 -6.27
N VAL A 550 -28.00 -12.53 -5.61
CA VAL A 550 -27.55 -11.21 -5.23
C VAL A 550 -28.22 -10.89 -3.89
N HIS A 551 -27.46 -10.36 -2.94
CA HIS A 551 -28.03 -9.82 -1.72
C HIS A 551 -28.34 -8.33 -1.88
N HIS A 552 -29.35 -7.82 -1.17
CA HIS A 552 -29.79 -6.42 -1.36
C HIS A 552 -28.69 -5.36 -1.09
N ASP A 553 -27.68 -5.69 -0.29
CA ASP A 553 -26.52 -4.86 0.07
C ASP A 553 -25.38 -4.90 -0.96
N GLU A 554 -25.54 -5.68 -2.03
CA GLU A 554 -24.60 -5.75 -3.16
C GLU A 554 -25.00 -4.81 -4.31
N PHE A 555 -26.18 -4.18 -4.23
CA PHE A 555 -26.58 -3.17 -5.21
C PHE A 555 -25.89 -1.83 -4.89
N SER A 556 -25.24 -1.23 -5.90
CA SER A 556 -24.59 0.08 -5.81
C SER A 556 -25.57 1.24 -5.70
N ASP A 557 -26.76 1.11 -6.29
CA ASP A 557 -27.83 2.10 -6.22
C ASP A 557 -29.23 1.46 -6.39
N ASN A 558 -30.29 2.26 -6.20
CA ASN A 558 -31.69 1.80 -6.30
C ASN A 558 -32.16 1.57 -7.74
N THR A 559 -31.36 1.94 -8.74
CA THR A 559 -31.67 1.87 -10.17
C THR A 559 -30.97 0.72 -10.91
N GLN A 560 -30.02 0.06 -10.25
CA GLN A 560 -29.25 -1.03 -10.81
C GLN A 560 -30.15 -2.25 -11.04
N THR A 561 -30.04 -2.80 -12.25
CA THR A 561 -30.77 -4.00 -12.66
C THR A 561 -29.77 -5.15 -12.84
N CYS A 562 -30.16 -6.36 -12.42
CA CYS A 562 -29.30 -7.54 -12.54
C CYS A 562 -29.87 -8.47 -13.58
N THR A 563 -29.05 -8.94 -14.52
CA THR A 563 -29.50 -9.90 -15.55
C THR A 563 -28.62 -11.13 -15.57
N TRP A 564 -29.20 -12.30 -15.32
CA TRP A 564 -28.54 -13.59 -15.52
C TRP A 564 -29.11 -14.28 -16.74
N THR A 565 -28.25 -14.69 -17.67
CA THR A 565 -28.64 -15.52 -18.81
C THR A 565 -27.95 -16.87 -18.68
N ILE A 566 -28.73 -17.91 -18.46
CA ILE A 566 -28.25 -19.28 -18.31
C ILE A 566 -28.50 -20.01 -19.63
N ILE A 567 -27.46 -20.60 -20.20
CA ILE A 567 -27.47 -21.28 -21.49
C ILE A 567 -26.91 -22.69 -21.32
N SER A 568 -27.65 -23.70 -21.77
CA SER A 568 -27.14 -25.05 -21.87
C SER A 568 -26.12 -25.15 -23.00
N SER A 569 -24.98 -25.75 -22.72
CA SER A 569 -23.96 -26.13 -23.71
C SER A 569 -24.49 -27.08 -24.79
N ASP A 570 -25.53 -27.86 -24.46
CA ASP A 570 -26.27 -28.68 -25.41
C ASP A 570 -27.61 -27.99 -25.77
N PRO A 571 -27.82 -27.59 -27.03
CA PRO A 571 -29.04 -26.93 -27.49
C PRO A 571 -30.32 -27.76 -27.34
N SER A 572 -30.24 -29.08 -27.15
CA SER A 572 -31.42 -29.95 -26.99
C SER A 572 -31.92 -30.04 -25.55
N LYS A 573 -31.25 -29.42 -24.59
CA LYS A 573 -31.56 -29.53 -23.16
C LYS A 573 -32.30 -28.30 -22.68
N HIS A 574 -32.90 -28.40 -21.50
CA HIS A 574 -33.67 -27.34 -20.86
C HIS A 574 -33.02 -26.90 -19.55
N ILE A 575 -33.31 -25.67 -19.12
CA ILE A 575 -32.85 -25.09 -17.87
C ILE A 575 -34.00 -25.08 -16.87
N HIS A 576 -33.80 -25.73 -15.73
CA HIS A 576 -34.66 -25.55 -14.57
C HIS A 576 -34.09 -24.49 -13.63
N LEU A 577 -34.95 -23.62 -13.12
CA LEU A 577 -34.64 -22.62 -12.09
C LEU A 577 -35.54 -22.84 -10.88
N THR A 578 -34.92 -22.97 -9.70
CA THR A 578 -35.60 -23.08 -8.42
C THR A 578 -35.14 -21.94 -7.52
N VAL A 579 -36.03 -20.99 -7.26
CA VAL A 579 -35.75 -19.86 -6.34
C VAL A 579 -35.75 -20.38 -4.91
N THR A 580 -34.67 -20.12 -4.17
CA THR A 580 -34.51 -20.54 -2.77
C THR A 580 -34.75 -19.40 -1.79
N GLN A 581 -34.53 -18.15 -2.22
CA GLN A 581 -34.79 -16.96 -1.41
C GLN A 581 -35.23 -15.79 -2.29
N LEU A 582 -36.28 -15.08 -1.85
CA LEU A 582 -36.77 -13.85 -2.48
C LEU A 582 -37.27 -12.90 -1.40
N GLN A 583 -36.59 -11.78 -1.17
CA GLN A 583 -36.89 -10.85 -0.10
C GLN A 583 -36.52 -9.42 -0.50
N GLY A 584 -37.41 -8.42 -0.33
CA GLY A 584 -37.04 -7.02 -0.58
C GLY A 584 -38.20 -6.08 -0.95
N VAL A 585 -39.25 -6.59 -1.60
CA VAL A 585 -40.41 -5.76 -1.99
C VAL A 585 -41.71 -6.42 -1.54
N TYR A 586 -42.35 -5.84 -0.52
CA TYR A 586 -43.59 -6.36 0.07
C TYR A 586 -44.85 -5.96 -0.71
N TYR A 587 -44.80 -4.85 -1.46
CA TYR A 587 -45.93 -4.32 -2.21
C TYR A 587 -45.48 -3.96 -3.64
N CYS A 588 -45.86 -4.78 -4.61
CA CYS A 588 -45.67 -4.51 -6.04
C CYS A 588 -46.90 -5.01 -6.82
N VAL A 589 -47.14 -4.38 -7.96
CA VAL A 589 -48.12 -4.85 -8.95
C VAL A 589 -47.40 -5.78 -9.96
N PRO A 590 -48.07 -6.78 -10.55
CA PRO A 590 -47.43 -7.71 -11.47
C PRO A 590 -46.70 -7.05 -12.65
N GLU A 591 -47.24 -5.94 -13.16
CA GLU A 591 -46.65 -5.17 -14.27
C GLU A 591 -45.30 -4.51 -13.92
N ASP A 592 -45.05 -4.30 -12.62
CA ASP A 592 -43.83 -3.71 -12.06
C ASP A 592 -43.12 -4.69 -11.12
N ALA A 593 -43.26 -5.99 -11.43
CA ALA A 593 -42.67 -7.05 -10.65
C ALA A 593 -41.14 -6.93 -10.65
N PRO A 594 -40.51 -7.02 -9.48
CA PRO A 594 -39.07 -6.79 -9.36
C PRO A 594 -38.24 -7.97 -9.90
N LEU A 595 -38.83 -9.15 -10.06
CA LEU A 595 -38.22 -10.33 -10.67
C LEU A 595 -39.00 -10.74 -11.93
N GLU A 596 -38.34 -10.72 -13.09
CA GLU A 596 -38.84 -11.29 -14.34
C GLU A 596 -38.02 -12.50 -14.75
N VAL A 597 -38.68 -13.54 -15.23
CA VAL A 597 -38.05 -14.71 -15.84
C VAL A 597 -38.57 -14.87 -17.25
N ARG A 598 -37.66 -15.03 -18.21
CA ARG A 598 -37.91 -15.05 -19.64
C ARG A 598 -37.34 -16.30 -20.29
N ASN A 599 -38.05 -16.78 -21.28
CA ASN A 599 -37.78 -18.04 -21.95
C ASN A 599 -36.91 -17.84 -23.19
N GLY A 600 -35.60 -17.71 -22.97
CA GLY A 600 -34.63 -17.44 -24.03
C GLY A 600 -33.37 -16.75 -23.50
N GLN A 601 -32.55 -16.26 -24.43
CA GLN A 601 -31.22 -15.69 -24.12
C GLN A 601 -31.23 -14.18 -23.86
N THR A 602 -32.36 -13.50 -24.06
CA THR A 602 -32.43 -12.03 -23.99
C THR A 602 -33.60 -11.55 -23.14
N THR A 603 -33.54 -10.29 -22.71
CA THR A 603 -34.65 -9.60 -22.03
C THR A 603 -35.87 -9.38 -22.92
N ASP A 604 -35.74 -9.51 -24.24
CA ASP A 604 -36.87 -9.44 -25.18
C ASP A 604 -37.54 -10.80 -25.40
N SER A 605 -36.98 -11.87 -24.85
CA SER A 605 -37.51 -13.23 -24.98
C SER A 605 -38.89 -13.36 -24.32
N PRO A 606 -39.74 -14.33 -24.75
CA PRO A 606 -41.07 -14.53 -24.21
C PRO A 606 -41.09 -14.59 -22.68
N LEU A 607 -42.00 -13.85 -22.05
CA LEU A 607 -42.12 -13.83 -20.60
C LEU A 607 -42.62 -15.19 -20.09
N LEU A 608 -41.85 -15.79 -19.17
CA LEU A 608 -42.22 -17.03 -18.48
C LEU A 608 -42.96 -16.73 -17.17
N GLY A 609 -42.51 -15.71 -16.44
CA GLY A 609 -43.15 -15.29 -15.20
C GLY A 609 -42.65 -13.95 -14.66
N GLN A 610 -43.52 -13.28 -13.93
CA GLN A 610 -43.24 -12.05 -13.17
C GLN A 610 -43.61 -12.33 -11.70
N TYR A 611 -42.68 -12.07 -10.79
CA TYR A 611 -42.82 -12.42 -9.39
C TYR A 611 -42.59 -11.23 -8.48
N CYS A 612 -43.47 -11.13 -7.49
CA CYS A 612 -43.56 -10.03 -6.56
C CYS A 612 -43.85 -10.57 -5.15
N GLY A 613 -43.40 -9.85 -4.11
CA GLY A 613 -43.60 -10.24 -2.73
C GLY A 613 -42.57 -11.27 -2.22
N PRO A 614 -42.65 -11.64 -0.93
CA PRO A 614 -41.74 -12.61 -0.32
C PRO A 614 -42.08 -14.07 -0.66
N LYS A 615 -43.10 -14.32 -1.48
CA LYS A 615 -43.55 -15.68 -1.81
C LYS A 615 -42.61 -16.28 -2.83
N ILE A 616 -42.01 -17.43 -2.50
CA ILE A 616 -41.11 -18.15 -3.39
C ILE A 616 -41.88 -18.63 -4.64
N PRO A 617 -41.42 -18.29 -5.86
CA PRO A 617 -41.97 -18.80 -7.11
C PRO A 617 -41.91 -20.33 -7.22
N PRO A 618 -42.83 -20.97 -7.97
CA PRO A 618 -42.70 -22.38 -8.30
C PRO A 618 -41.46 -22.59 -9.19
N LYS A 619 -40.98 -23.84 -9.24
CA LYS A 619 -39.87 -24.22 -10.14
C LYS A 619 -40.25 -23.91 -11.59
N MET A 620 -39.35 -23.24 -12.30
CA MET A 620 -39.51 -22.83 -13.70
C MET A 620 -38.65 -23.68 -14.61
N THR A 621 -39.12 -23.93 -15.83
CA THR A 621 -38.37 -24.64 -16.88
C THR A 621 -38.40 -23.82 -18.17
N SER A 622 -37.27 -23.73 -18.87
CA SER A 622 -37.23 -23.13 -20.21
C SER A 622 -37.79 -24.07 -21.29
N ASP A 623 -38.39 -23.50 -22.34
CA ASP A 623 -38.91 -24.25 -23.51
C ASP A 623 -37.76 -24.64 -24.45
N GLY A 624 -36.61 -23.98 -24.34
CA GLY A 624 -35.40 -24.29 -25.08
C GLY A 624 -34.16 -24.31 -24.20
N SER A 625 -32.99 -24.14 -24.81
CA SER A 625 -31.70 -24.25 -24.12
C SER A 625 -31.28 -23.06 -23.27
N ALA A 626 -32.14 -22.07 -23.07
CA ALA A 626 -31.79 -20.86 -22.34
C ALA A 626 -32.94 -20.26 -21.53
N LEU A 627 -32.55 -19.64 -20.42
CA LEU A 627 -33.44 -18.90 -19.51
C LEU A 627 -32.76 -17.58 -19.14
N THR A 628 -33.51 -16.48 -19.12
CA THR A 628 -33.03 -15.16 -18.70
C THR A 628 -33.79 -14.69 -17.47
N ILE A 629 -33.06 -14.35 -16.41
CA ILE A 629 -33.57 -13.80 -15.15
C ILE A 629 -33.20 -12.32 -15.11
N HIS A 630 -34.18 -11.46 -14.90
CA HIS A 630 -33.99 -10.01 -14.86
C HIS A 630 -34.58 -9.44 -13.56
N ILE A 631 -33.73 -8.84 -12.75
CA ILE A 631 -34.10 -8.15 -11.50
C ILE A 631 -34.09 -6.66 -11.75
N LYS A 632 -35.22 -5.99 -11.49
CA LYS A 632 -35.44 -4.57 -11.79
C LYS A 632 -35.24 -3.63 -10.59
N SER A 633 -35.17 -4.16 -9.37
CA SER A 633 -35.04 -3.37 -8.15
C SER A 633 -34.21 -4.11 -7.10
N GLN A 634 -33.69 -3.38 -6.12
CA GLN A 634 -32.95 -3.97 -5.00
C GLN A 634 -33.79 -5.00 -4.25
N LEU A 635 -33.28 -6.23 -4.21
CA LEU A 635 -33.85 -7.33 -3.44
C LEU A 635 -32.78 -8.39 -3.21
N THR A 636 -32.96 -9.19 -2.17
CA THR A 636 -32.21 -10.41 -1.96
C THR A 636 -32.85 -11.54 -2.76
N PHE A 637 -32.10 -12.11 -3.70
CA PHE A 637 -32.49 -13.23 -4.54
C PHE A 637 -31.42 -14.31 -4.51
N PHE A 638 -31.82 -15.55 -4.27
CA PHE A 638 -30.98 -16.72 -4.48
C PHE A 638 -31.80 -17.79 -5.20
N ALA A 639 -31.18 -18.43 -6.19
CA ALA A 639 -31.78 -19.51 -6.95
C ALA A 639 -30.73 -20.55 -7.35
N THR A 640 -31.18 -21.79 -7.46
CA THR A 640 -30.41 -22.89 -8.03
C THR A 640 -30.88 -23.12 -9.46
N TYR A 641 -29.95 -23.41 -10.37
CA TYR A 641 -30.27 -23.79 -11.74
C TYR A 641 -29.67 -25.15 -12.08
N SER A 642 -30.22 -25.82 -13.09
CA SER A 642 -29.75 -27.13 -13.54
C SER A 642 -30.17 -27.44 -14.97
N VAL A 643 -29.30 -28.11 -15.73
CA VAL A 643 -29.57 -28.59 -17.09
C VAL A 643 -30.23 -29.96 -17.06
N TYR A 644 -31.34 -30.13 -17.78
CA TYR A 644 -32.12 -31.37 -17.82
C TYR A 644 -32.56 -31.76 -19.23
N ASP A 645 -32.89 -33.04 -19.39
CA ASP A 645 -33.35 -33.65 -20.64
C ASP A 645 -34.85 -33.45 -20.91
N SER A 646 -35.65 -33.13 -19.89
CA SER A 646 -37.12 -33.09 -19.97
C SER A 646 -37.70 -31.71 -19.65
N HIS A 647 -38.86 -31.41 -20.25
CA HIS A 647 -39.58 -30.14 -20.11
C HIS A 647 -40.21 -29.92 -18.71
N CYS A 648 -40.32 -30.97 -17.88
CA CYS A 648 -40.97 -30.96 -16.57
C CYS A 648 -40.50 -32.13 -15.67
N GLY A 649 -40.74 -32.02 -14.35
CA GLY A 649 -40.48 -33.07 -13.36
C GLY A 649 -39.37 -32.77 -12.33
N GLY A 650 -39.03 -33.79 -11.53
CA GLY A 650 -37.95 -33.83 -10.54
C GLY A 650 -38.39 -33.98 -9.08
N THR A 651 -37.42 -34.02 -8.17
CA THR A 651 -37.65 -34.10 -6.71
C THR A 651 -37.82 -32.71 -6.10
N LEU A 652 -38.87 -32.49 -5.31
CA LEU A 652 -39.15 -31.25 -4.60
C LEU A 652 -38.97 -31.47 -3.09
N GLU A 653 -38.04 -30.74 -2.48
CA GLU A 653 -37.64 -30.86 -1.06
C GLU A 653 -38.04 -29.62 -0.25
N ALA A 654 -39.31 -29.21 -0.31
CA ALA A 654 -39.84 -28.05 0.42
C ALA A 654 -40.96 -28.47 1.40
N VAL A 655 -41.10 -27.71 2.50
CA VAL A 655 -42.12 -27.98 3.55
C VAL A 655 -43.53 -27.62 3.08
N GLU A 656 -43.64 -26.62 2.20
CA GLU A 656 -44.88 -26.21 1.54
C GLU A 656 -44.57 -25.68 0.13
N GLY A 657 -45.53 -25.75 -0.78
CA GLY A 657 -45.35 -25.28 -2.16
C GLY A 657 -46.48 -25.69 -3.08
N TYR A 658 -46.36 -25.30 -4.35
CA TYR A 658 -47.25 -25.72 -5.42
C TYR A 658 -46.44 -25.95 -6.70
N PHE A 659 -46.93 -26.80 -7.59
CA PHE A 659 -46.37 -27.04 -8.91
C PHE A 659 -47.51 -27.09 -9.93
N SER A 660 -47.19 -26.85 -11.20
CA SER A 660 -48.15 -26.84 -12.30
C SER A 660 -47.59 -27.58 -13.51
N THR A 661 -48.45 -27.93 -14.46
CA THR A 661 -48.03 -28.41 -15.78
C THR A 661 -47.21 -27.32 -16.51
N PRO A 662 -46.33 -27.69 -17.47
CA PRO A 662 -45.66 -26.72 -18.32
C PRO A 662 -46.65 -25.74 -18.96
N GLU A 663 -46.21 -24.49 -19.12
CA GLU A 663 -46.97 -23.37 -19.71
C GLU A 663 -48.25 -22.91 -18.97
N TYR A 664 -48.63 -23.55 -17.86
CA TYR A 664 -49.80 -23.12 -17.07
C TYR A 664 -49.75 -21.61 -16.73
N PRO A 665 -50.85 -20.83 -16.92
CA PRO A 665 -52.23 -21.25 -17.18
C PRO A 665 -52.57 -21.47 -18.67
N LYS A 666 -51.60 -21.44 -19.57
CA LYS A 666 -51.80 -21.84 -20.98
C LYS A 666 -51.94 -23.36 -21.06
N LYS A 667 -52.35 -23.85 -22.23
CA LYS A 667 -52.51 -25.28 -22.49
C LYS A 667 -51.16 -25.98 -22.37
N TYR A 668 -51.14 -27.12 -21.69
CA TYR A 668 -49.95 -27.98 -21.61
C TYR A 668 -49.55 -28.49 -23.01
N PRO A 669 -48.25 -28.65 -23.31
CA PRO A 669 -47.78 -29.21 -24.57
C PRO A 669 -48.23 -30.67 -24.78
N SER A 670 -48.38 -31.10 -26.04
CA SER A 670 -48.73 -32.48 -26.38
C SER A 670 -47.54 -33.44 -26.21
N ASP A 671 -47.81 -34.70 -25.86
CA ASP A 671 -46.83 -35.79 -25.72
C ASP A 671 -45.72 -35.53 -24.67
N ILE A 672 -46.10 -34.89 -23.57
CA ILE A 672 -45.19 -34.65 -22.43
C ILE A 672 -45.34 -35.73 -21.37
N LYS A 673 -44.21 -36.16 -20.80
CA LYS A 673 -44.17 -37.01 -19.61
C LYS A 673 -43.44 -36.29 -18.50
N CYS A 674 -44.18 -35.96 -17.44
CA CYS A 674 -43.66 -35.30 -16.25
C CYS A 674 -43.72 -36.27 -15.06
N GLU A 675 -42.64 -36.34 -14.28
CA GLU A 675 -42.59 -37.14 -13.05
C GLU A 675 -42.08 -36.26 -11.91
N TRP A 676 -42.87 -36.09 -10.85
CA TRP A 676 -42.49 -35.32 -9.67
C TRP A 676 -42.42 -36.22 -8.44
N THR A 677 -41.39 -36.01 -7.62
CA THR A 677 -41.25 -36.70 -6.32
C THR A 677 -41.28 -35.66 -5.21
N LEU A 678 -42.31 -35.69 -4.36
CA LEU A 678 -42.37 -34.83 -3.17
C LEU A 678 -41.64 -35.52 -2.02
N LYS A 679 -40.53 -34.94 -1.57
CA LYS A 679 -39.69 -35.52 -0.52
C LYS A 679 -39.64 -34.60 0.69
N ILE A 680 -40.26 -35.04 1.78
CA ILE A 680 -40.27 -34.36 3.08
C ILE A 680 -39.47 -35.16 4.11
N ALA A 681 -39.10 -34.53 5.23
CA ALA A 681 -38.35 -35.20 6.29
C ALA A 681 -39.10 -36.44 6.82
N GLU A 682 -38.34 -37.50 7.12
CA GLU A 682 -38.89 -38.78 7.57
C GLU A 682 -39.81 -38.61 8.79
N GLY A 683 -40.95 -39.33 8.79
CA GLY A 683 -41.97 -39.26 9.84
C GLY A 683 -43.11 -38.26 9.58
N ASN A 684 -43.01 -37.43 8.53
CA ASN A 684 -44.08 -36.51 8.12
C ASN A 684 -44.93 -37.09 6.96
N HIS A 685 -46.13 -36.54 6.71
CA HIS A 685 -47.01 -36.94 5.59
C HIS A 685 -47.28 -35.77 4.65
N VAL A 686 -47.46 -36.05 3.36
CA VAL A 686 -47.76 -35.05 2.32
C VAL A 686 -49.26 -34.95 2.12
N THR A 687 -49.81 -33.73 2.13
CA THR A 687 -51.20 -33.44 1.75
C THR A 687 -51.21 -32.66 0.44
N LEU A 688 -51.98 -33.13 -0.55
CA LEU A 688 -52.17 -32.44 -1.83
C LEU A 688 -53.52 -31.72 -1.86
N ASN A 689 -53.53 -30.44 -2.23
CA ASN A 689 -54.74 -29.66 -2.47
C ASN A 689 -54.74 -29.13 -3.89
N PHE A 690 -55.73 -29.52 -4.70
CA PHE A 690 -55.85 -29.07 -6.08
C PHE A 690 -56.49 -27.68 -6.13
N MET A 691 -55.73 -26.70 -6.62
CA MET A 691 -56.22 -25.33 -6.82
C MET A 691 -56.97 -25.16 -8.14
N ASP A 692 -56.55 -25.88 -9.17
CA ASP A 692 -57.19 -25.95 -10.49
C ASP A 692 -56.86 -27.32 -11.13
N PHE A 693 -57.75 -27.85 -11.96
CA PHE A 693 -57.56 -29.13 -12.65
C PHE A 693 -58.34 -29.17 -13.97
N SER A 694 -57.61 -29.10 -15.09
CA SER A 694 -58.20 -29.05 -16.44
C SER A 694 -57.39 -29.87 -17.44
N LEU A 695 -57.62 -31.18 -17.49
CA LEU A 695 -57.05 -32.10 -18.49
C LEU A 695 -58.12 -32.52 -19.52
N LEU A 696 -57.68 -32.99 -20.69
CA LEU A 696 -58.57 -33.51 -21.73
C LEU A 696 -59.33 -34.75 -21.23
N SER A 697 -60.65 -34.75 -21.38
CA SER A 697 -61.50 -35.88 -20.97
C SER A 697 -61.32 -37.09 -21.90
N SER A 698 -61.16 -38.28 -21.32
CA SER A 698 -61.15 -39.57 -22.03
C SER A 698 -61.77 -40.69 -21.19
N GLU A 699 -62.31 -41.72 -21.86
CA GLU A 699 -62.76 -42.93 -21.17
C GLU A 699 -61.56 -43.59 -20.48
N ASN A 700 -61.69 -43.81 -19.16
CA ASN A 700 -60.67 -44.37 -18.27
C ASN A 700 -59.33 -43.61 -18.19
N CYS A 701 -59.31 -42.31 -18.53
CA CYS A 701 -58.07 -41.50 -18.50
C CYS A 701 -56.94 -42.08 -19.38
N ASN A 702 -57.30 -42.72 -20.50
CA ASN A 702 -56.33 -43.37 -21.40
C ASN A 702 -55.56 -42.41 -22.32
N THR A 703 -55.92 -41.13 -22.36
CA THR A 703 -55.22 -40.12 -23.15
C THR A 703 -54.32 -39.25 -22.27
N ASP A 704 -54.91 -38.27 -21.59
CA ASP A 704 -54.22 -37.30 -20.75
C ASP A 704 -54.62 -37.58 -19.30
N PHE A 705 -53.64 -37.79 -18.42
CA PHE A 705 -53.90 -38.11 -17.03
C PHE A 705 -52.82 -37.59 -16.10
N LEU A 706 -53.20 -37.38 -14.84
CA LEU A 706 -52.29 -37.20 -13.72
C LEU A 706 -52.42 -38.43 -12.83
N GLU A 707 -51.30 -39.12 -12.60
CA GLU A 707 -51.22 -40.24 -11.66
C GLU A 707 -50.49 -39.80 -10.39
N ILE A 708 -51.04 -40.18 -9.23
CA ILE A 708 -50.44 -39.92 -7.91
C ILE A 708 -50.12 -41.29 -7.29
N ARG A 709 -48.87 -41.47 -6.85
CA ARG A 709 -48.36 -42.72 -6.28
C ARG A 709 -47.76 -42.53 -4.90
#